data_AF-A0A943E9H8-F1
#
_entry.id   AF-A0A943E9H8-F1
#
_cell.length_a   1.000
_cell.length_b   1.000
_cell.length_c   1.000
_cell.angle_alpha   90.00
_cell.angle_beta   90.00
_cell.angle_gamma   90.00
#
_symmetry.space_group_name_H-M   'P 1'
#
loop_
_entity.id
_entity.type
_entity.pdbx_description
1 polymer ?
#
loop_
_entity_poly.entity_id
_entity_poly.type
_entity_poly.pdbx_seq_one_letter_code
_entity_poly.pdbx_strand_id
1 'polypeptide(L)'
;MGNNLRQIHRLLWIILAALIFLMASHFNLAIIQGEKYSERSIENRTRTISVMGSRGRILDTNGVPLAYDKTSYNINFYRDPYQTGEKWRAIYTNIIMETIEILEKNGNKVIDELSIQKDENGELTYYWGGITDEDAIKRRKELWCGNMTISEDATAEEAFNTLRQRYMIPDDVDYEMAHKVLSIWQEVQNLAFKSYVPVTIAQDVDANSVAEITTRSTELIGMSAEQSYTRVYPKNTTAAHIVGYMGKVYSEEELAELEEKGYSTDATVGVSGVEATMEEQLSAAIGTRVGKQKAEVNSRGKVTRILESTEPQSGNDVMLTIDYELQQKLESALENNIKIIRQEQEKLYNQNYAKYEEKEQDRGGTKTKFASMGAAIVMDVNTGNVLAMASYPSFDPNMFIGGISEADYQALNDPDTAPLFNKAISSASEPGSIFKPVTGYAALMEGVITPEETIDCQDEYTPAVQQGKAPGCWTDYPQNHQGENIVKALKDSCNYYFYTVSDRMGIDKLTKWADTFGLSSKTGIELPGEVTSHVANQQVLYDNTKEINGGQLNSKPYLVRLSVEKQLKKYGLMRGTYTDEQVERCATRIVQLVGTSTNIGPQIRSIMREELDIPESTSYARRWHQEINSILYEITWNRVQTILTGIGQSVTAVTPIAVARYISAIANGGNVYEASIIKKVVAPDGSTVEQNDPKVVSTLGDTKGYLEYIKEGMHEVVSAEDGGTAADIFTGFEYTSDIAAKTGTAQVSQIDLENSAWFVAFTPFEQAEIAVVVFIPNGYAGSMAGYTARDIIQFYRDRQKQQTNTTVTTPGGMVE
;
A
#
# COMPACT_ATOMS: atom_id res chain seq x y z
N MET A 1 -49.87 -8.15 89.86
CA MET A 1 -50.47 -7.82 88.54
C MET A 1 -49.85 -6.62 87.83
N GLY A 2 -49.19 -5.65 88.49
CA GLY A 2 -48.67 -4.42 87.83
C GLY A 2 -47.43 -4.56 86.92
N ASN A 3 -46.54 -5.54 87.14
CA ASN A 3 -45.31 -5.68 86.34
C ASN A 3 -45.53 -6.31 84.96
N ASN A 4 -46.49 -7.23 84.81
CA ASN A 4 -46.78 -7.87 83.51
C ASN A 4 -47.43 -6.88 82.52
N LEU A 5 -48.27 -5.95 83.01
CA LEU A 5 -48.87 -4.92 82.15
C LEU A 5 -47.82 -3.96 81.57
N ARG A 6 -46.82 -3.56 82.38
CA ARG A 6 -45.71 -2.70 81.93
C ARG A 6 -44.79 -3.40 80.93
N GLN A 7 -44.56 -4.70 81.09
CA GLN A 7 -43.81 -5.49 80.11
C GLN A 7 -44.55 -5.61 78.77
N ILE A 8 -45.87 -5.84 78.80
CA ILE A 8 -46.70 -5.88 77.58
C ILE A 8 -46.71 -4.53 76.86
N HIS A 9 -46.83 -3.41 77.59
CA HIS A 9 -46.76 -2.08 76.97
C HIS A 9 -45.39 -1.79 76.36
N ARG A 10 -44.29 -2.19 77.02
CA ARG A 10 -42.94 -2.06 76.43
C ARG A 10 -42.79 -2.89 75.17
N LEU A 11 -43.32 -4.12 75.16
CA LEU A 11 -43.31 -4.98 73.98
C LEU A 11 -44.10 -4.37 72.82
N LEU A 12 -45.29 -3.81 73.11
CA LEU A 12 -46.12 -3.10 72.12
C LEU A 12 -45.41 -1.87 71.55
N TRP A 13 -44.73 -1.08 72.38
CA TRP A 13 -43.95 0.06 71.90
C TRP A 13 -42.75 -0.35 71.03
N ILE A 14 -42.09 -1.46 71.35
CA ILE A 14 -41.01 -2.01 70.52
C ILE A 14 -41.55 -2.48 69.17
N ILE A 15 -42.69 -3.20 69.16
CA ILE A 15 -43.34 -3.66 67.92
C ILE A 15 -43.79 -2.46 67.08
N LEU A 16 -44.38 -1.44 67.69
CA LEU A 16 -44.81 -0.23 67.00
C LEU A 16 -43.61 0.54 66.42
N ALA A 17 -42.53 0.69 67.17
CA ALA A 17 -41.30 1.32 66.69
C ALA A 17 -40.68 0.52 65.52
N ALA A 18 -40.70 -0.82 65.58
CA ALA A 18 -40.25 -1.67 64.49
C ALA A 18 -41.14 -1.51 63.23
N LEU A 19 -42.46 -1.43 63.39
CA LEU A 19 -43.38 -1.20 62.28
C LEU A 19 -43.19 0.18 61.65
N ILE A 20 -42.99 1.23 62.46
CA ILE A 20 -42.70 2.58 61.96
C ILE A 20 -41.36 2.59 61.20
N PHE A 21 -40.34 1.91 61.73
CA PHE A 21 -39.05 1.77 61.03
C PHE A 21 -39.20 1.03 59.71
N LEU A 22 -39.97 -0.06 59.65
CA LEU A 22 -40.25 -0.80 58.42
C LEU A 22 -41.03 0.06 57.41
N MET A 23 -42.03 0.84 57.86
CA MET A 23 -42.77 1.76 57.00
C MET A 23 -41.89 2.88 56.46
N ALA A 24 -41.02 3.47 57.29
CA ALA A 24 -40.07 4.50 56.86
C ALA A 24 -39.02 3.94 55.89
N SER A 25 -38.52 2.74 56.14
CA SER A 25 -37.61 2.02 55.25
C SER A 25 -38.28 1.71 53.91
N HIS A 26 -39.53 1.23 53.94
CA HIS A 26 -40.30 0.96 52.73
C HIS A 26 -40.61 2.23 51.95
N PHE A 27 -40.97 3.33 52.61
CA PHE A 27 -41.17 4.63 51.97
C PHE A 27 -39.89 5.15 51.32
N ASN A 28 -38.74 4.97 51.97
CA ASN A 28 -37.44 5.33 51.40
C ASN A 28 -37.14 4.50 50.13
N LEU A 29 -37.36 3.19 50.18
CA LEU A 29 -37.15 2.29 49.02
C LEU A 29 -38.14 2.54 47.87
N ALA A 30 -39.43 2.72 48.18
CA ALA A 30 -40.49 2.78 47.19
C ALA A 30 -40.70 4.18 46.60
N ILE A 31 -40.47 5.25 47.38
CA ILE A 31 -40.75 6.63 46.94
C ILE A 31 -39.46 7.42 46.74
N ILE A 32 -38.56 7.46 47.72
CA ILE A 32 -37.32 8.27 47.61
C ILE A 32 -36.35 7.66 46.59
N GLN A 33 -36.18 6.35 46.61
CA GLN A 33 -35.30 5.62 45.67
C GLN A 33 -36.08 4.96 44.52
N GLY A 34 -37.41 5.08 44.50
CA GLY A 34 -38.28 4.40 43.54
C GLY A 34 -38.00 4.80 42.09
N GLU A 35 -37.78 6.09 41.84
CA GLU A 35 -37.44 6.61 40.51
C GLU A 35 -36.10 6.04 40.02
N LYS A 36 -35.07 6.04 40.89
CA LYS A 36 -33.77 5.43 40.62
C LYS A 36 -33.85 3.91 40.37
N TYR A 37 -34.67 3.18 41.13
CA TYR A 37 -34.86 1.73 40.92
C TYR A 37 -35.73 1.43 39.69
N SER A 38 -36.67 2.31 39.34
CA SER A 38 -37.48 2.23 38.14
C SER A 38 -36.63 2.50 36.90
N GLU A 39 -35.82 3.57 36.91
CA GLU A 39 -34.83 3.85 35.87
C GLU A 39 -33.86 2.67 35.70
N ARG A 40 -33.30 2.14 36.79
CA ARG A 40 -32.42 0.95 36.76
C ARG A 40 -33.16 -0.32 36.28
N SER A 41 -34.46 -0.44 36.55
CA SER A 41 -35.29 -1.54 36.02
C SER A 41 -35.61 -1.35 34.53
N ILE A 42 -35.79 -0.12 34.05
CA ILE A 42 -35.99 0.22 32.63
C ILE A 42 -34.67 0.05 31.88
N GLU A 43 -33.56 0.47 32.44
CA GLU A 43 -32.21 0.24 31.93
C GLU A 43 -31.87 -1.27 31.88
N ASN A 44 -32.39 -2.06 32.83
CA ASN A 44 -32.31 -3.52 32.78
C ASN A 44 -33.23 -4.15 31.72
N ARG A 45 -34.32 -3.48 31.31
CA ARG A 45 -35.31 -3.99 30.34
C ARG A 45 -35.15 -3.41 28.94
N THR A 46 -34.35 -2.36 28.76
CA THR A 46 -34.12 -1.71 27.48
C THR A 46 -32.69 -1.95 27.02
N ARG A 47 -32.52 -2.14 25.72
CA ARG A 47 -31.24 -2.45 25.07
C ARG A 47 -31.12 -1.59 23.82
N THR A 48 -29.92 -1.09 23.54
CA THR A 48 -29.64 -0.39 22.30
C THR A 48 -28.98 -1.36 21.34
N ILE A 49 -29.56 -1.53 20.16
CA ILE A 49 -29.04 -2.34 19.06
C ILE A 49 -28.55 -1.38 17.98
N SER A 50 -27.33 -1.59 17.51
CA SER A 50 -26.76 -0.85 16.38
C SER A 50 -27.26 -1.46 15.08
N VAL A 51 -27.78 -0.62 14.19
CA VAL A 51 -28.16 -1.02 12.83
C VAL A 51 -27.24 -0.26 11.88
N MET A 52 -26.57 -0.97 10.99
CA MET A 52 -25.64 -0.37 10.02
C MET A 52 -26.32 -0.19 8.66
N GLY A 53 -25.99 0.90 7.99
CA GLY A 53 -26.32 1.09 6.57
C GLY A 53 -25.34 0.35 5.68
N SER A 54 -25.50 0.48 4.36
CA SER A 54 -24.52 -0.04 3.41
C SER A 54 -23.32 0.91 3.29
N ARG A 55 -22.12 0.35 3.12
CA ARG A 55 -20.94 1.11 2.70
C ARG A 55 -21.18 1.72 1.32
N GLY A 56 -20.59 2.89 1.08
CA GLY A 56 -20.64 3.57 -0.21
C GLY A 56 -19.99 2.75 -1.33
N ARG A 57 -20.46 2.98 -2.56
CA ARG A 57 -19.92 2.33 -3.77
C ARG A 57 -18.69 3.06 -4.26
N ILE A 58 -17.72 2.31 -4.79
CA ILE A 58 -16.61 2.86 -5.56
C ILE A 58 -16.93 2.61 -7.03
N LEU A 59 -17.00 3.69 -7.81
CA LEU A 59 -17.42 3.68 -9.21
C LEU A 59 -16.32 4.23 -10.11
N ASP A 60 -16.20 3.72 -11.32
CA ASP A 60 -15.37 4.34 -12.36
C ASP A 60 -15.97 5.68 -12.86
N THR A 61 -15.29 6.35 -13.78
CA THR A 61 -15.72 7.64 -14.35
C THR A 61 -17.07 7.58 -15.09
N ASN A 62 -17.46 6.38 -15.54
CA ASN A 62 -18.69 6.07 -16.29
C ASN A 62 -19.80 5.47 -15.40
N GLY A 63 -19.56 5.30 -14.10
CA GLY A 63 -20.52 4.72 -13.15
C GLY A 63 -20.49 3.19 -13.06
N VAL A 64 -19.48 2.53 -13.63
CA VAL A 64 -19.27 1.09 -13.48
C VAL A 64 -18.81 0.79 -12.06
N PRO A 65 -19.48 -0.11 -11.31
CA PRO A 65 -19.07 -0.44 -9.96
C PRO A 65 -17.75 -1.23 -9.94
N LEU A 66 -16.82 -0.74 -9.13
CA LEU A 66 -15.53 -1.37 -8.81
C LEU A 66 -15.54 -1.99 -7.40
N ALA A 67 -16.33 -1.42 -6.48
CA ALA A 67 -16.68 -2.03 -5.20
C ALA A 67 -18.08 -1.59 -4.77
N TYR A 68 -18.85 -2.50 -4.18
CA TYR A 68 -20.16 -2.18 -3.63
C TYR A 68 -20.57 -3.19 -2.56
N ASP A 69 -21.57 -2.82 -1.78
CA ASP A 69 -22.15 -3.72 -0.79
C ASP A 69 -23.35 -4.47 -1.39
N LYS A 70 -23.30 -5.80 -1.29
CA LYS A 70 -24.43 -6.67 -1.61
C LYS A 70 -25.18 -6.99 -0.33
N THR A 71 -26.51 -6.91 -0.36
CA THR A 71 -27.34 -7.38 0.75
C THR A 71 -27.10 -8.86 1.00
N SER A 72 -26.79 -9.18 2.24
CA SER A 72 -26.60 -10.54 2.73
C SER A 72 -27.28 -10.69 4.09
N TYR A 73 -27.13 -11.86 4.71
CA TYR A 73 -27.65 -12.11 6.04
C TYR A 73 -26.56 -12.71 6.91
N ASN A 74 -26.52 -12.28 8.17
CA ASN A 74 -25.75 -12.92 9.22
C ASN A 74 -26.67 -13.85 10.00
N ILE A 75 -26.16 -15.02 10.36
CA ILE A 75 -26.82 -15.88 11.34
C ILE A 75 -26.17 -15.63 12.69
N ASN A 76 -27.02 -15.28 13.64
CA ASN A 76 -26.65 -14.86 14.97
C ASN A 76 -27.18 -15.86 16.00
N PHE A 77 -26.30 -16.27 16.91
CA PHE A 77 -26.61 -17.12 18.04
C PHE A 77 -26.67 -16.32 19.34
N TYR A 78 -27.84 -16.32 19.96
CA TYR A 78 -28.08 -15.75 21.28
C TYR A 78 -28.19 -16.84 22.34
N ARG A 79 -27.32 -16.77 23.34
CA ARG A 79 -27.39 -17.62 24.52
C ARG A 79 -28.09 -16.88 25.67
N ASP A 80 -29.08 -17.53 26.29
CA ASP A 80 -29.71 -16.98 27.49
C ASP A 80 -28.73 -17.09 28.69
N PRO A 81 -28.31 -15.95 29.29
CA PRO A 81 -27.35 -15.95 30.40
C PRO A 81 -27.89 -16.59 31.68
N TYR A 82 -29.21 -16.79 31.80
CA TYR A 82 -29.82 -17.47 32.94
C TYR A 82 -29.89 -19.00 32.79
N GLN A 83 -29.61 -19.52 31.58
CA GLN A 83 -29.69 -20.95 31.25
C GLN A 83 -28.29 -21.57 31.13
N THR A 84 -27.59 -21.74 32.26
CA THR A 84 -26.15 -22.09 32.28
C THR A 84 -25.82 -23.56 32.59
N GLY A 85 -26.82 -24.36 32.97
CA GLY A 85 -26.65 -25.76 33.38
C GLY A 85 -26.33 -26.72 32.23
N GLU A 86 -25.86 -27.93 32.57
CA GLU A 86 -25.44 -28.97 31.62
C GLU A 86 -26.51 -29.30 30.56
N LYS A 87 -27.76 -29.43 30.99
CA LYS A 87 -28.91 -29.65 30.10
C LYS A 87 -29.00 -28.59 29.00
N TRP A 88 -28.79 -27.32 29.34
CA TRP A 88 -28.89 -26.23 28.38
C TRP A 88 -27.69 -26.15 27.45
N ARG A 89 -26.48 -26.48 27.95
CA ARG A 89 -25.31 -26.62 27.09
C ARG A 89 -25.54 -27.70 26.03
N ALA A 90 -26.06 -28.86 26.41
CA ALA A 90 -26.41 -29.92 25.47
C ALA A 90 -27.45 -29.47 24.42
N ILE A 91 -28.50 -28.75 24.85
CA ILE A 91 -29.51 -28.20 23.93
C ILE A 91 -28.88 -27.21 22.95
N TYR A 92 -28.11 -26.23 23.43
CA TYR A 92 -27.47 -25.23 22.58
C TYR A 92 -26.45 -25.84 21.64
N THR A 93 -25.65 -26.80 22.11
CA THR A 93 -24.70 -27.54 21.27
C THR A 93 -25.40 -28.28 20.15
N ASN A 94 -26.52 -28.96 20.42
CA ASN A 94 -27.32 -29.60 19.37
C ASN A 94 -27.88 -28.59 18.36
N ILE A 95 -28.40 -27.45 18.83
CA ILE A 95 -28.91 -26.38 17.95
C ILE A 95 -27.80 -25.81 17.08
N ILE A 96 -26.60 -25.60 17.64
CA ILE A 96 -25.43 -25.12 16.91
C ILE A 96 -25.03 -26.13 15.83
N MET A 97 -24.89 -27.41 16.17
CA MET A 97 -24.56 -28.47 15.20
C MET A 97 -25.59 -28.55 14.07
N GLU A 98 -26.87 -28.56 14.40
CA GLU A 98 -27.95 -28.60 13.41
C GLU A 98 -27.97 -27.36 12.52
N THR A 99 -27.64 -26.20 13.06
CA THR A 99 -27.53 -24.96 12.27
C THR A 99 -26.32 -25.00 11.34
N ILE A 100 -25.17 -25.52 11.80
CA ILE A 100 -23.97 -25.73 10.96
C ILE A 100 -24.33 -26.68 9.80
N GLU A 101 -25.03 -27.78 10.07
CA GLU A 101 -25.47 -28.72 9.02
C GLU A 101 -26.36 -28.06 7.97
N ILE A 102 -27.33 -27.22 8.38
CA ILE A 102 -28.20 -26.47 7.45
C ILE A 102 -27.35 -25.54 6.57
N LEU A 103 -26.43 -24.79 7.19
CA LEU A 103 -25.57 -23.84 6.49
C LEU A 103 -24.68 -24.54 5.46
N GLU A 104 -23.98 -25.60 5.86
CA GLU A 104 -23.05 -26.32 4.99
C GLU A 104 -23.77 -27.09 3.88
N LYS A 105 -24.95 -27.64 4.16
CA LYS A 105 -25.80 -28.30 3.16
C LYS A 105 -26.21 -27.36 2.03
N ASN A 106 -26.40 -26.08 2.34
CA ASN A 106 -26.73 -25.05 1.35
C ASN A 106 -25.49 -24.33 0.78
N GLY A 107 -24.28 -24.76 1.18
CA GLY A 107 -23.00 -24.24 0.68
C GLY A 107 -22.50 -22.98 1.39
N ASN A 108 -23.08 -22.58 2.51
CA ASN A 108 -22.56 -21.48 3.34
C ASN A 108 -21.42 -21.98 4.24
N LYS A 109 -20.56 -21.04 4.64
CA LYS A 109 -19.46 -21.29 5.58
C LYS A 109 -19.80 -20.75 6.97
N VAL A 110 -19.31 -21.42 7.99
CA VAL A 110 -19.42 -21.02 9.40
C VAL A 110 -18.10 -20.38 9.82
N ILE A 111 -18.16 -19.36 10.68
CA ILE A 111 -16.98 -18.71 11.24
C ILE A 111 -16.26 -19.70 12.17
N ASP A 112 -15.01 -19.98 11.85
CA ASP A 112 -14.17 -20.93 12.57
C ASP A 112 -12.82 -20.30 12.96
N GLU A 113 -12.78 -19.70 14.15
CA GLU A 113 -11.62 -18.96 14.69
C GLU A 113 -11.15 -19.60 16.03
N LEU A 114 -11.35 -20.90 16.21
CA LEU A 114 -10.89 -21.60 17.42
C LEU A 114 -9.36 -21.49 17.56
N SER A 115 -8.87 -21.15 18.75
CA SER A 115 -7.43 -21.02 19.02
C SER A 115 -6.67 -22.35 19.12
N ILE A 116 -7.27 -23.47 18.69
CA ILE A 116 -6.67 -24.82 18.67
C ILE A 116 -6.86 -25.39 17.27
N GLN A 117 -5.80 -25.72 16.55
CA GLN A 117 -5.86 -26.26 15.17
C GLN A 117 -4.99 -27.51 15.02
N LYS A 118 -5.16 -28.26 13.91
CA LYS A 118 -4.25 -29.35 13.54
C LYS A 118 -3.03 -28.81 12.80
N ASP A 119 -1.84 -29.30 13.16
CA ASP A 119 -0.60 -29.03 12.43
C ASP A 119 -0.46 -29.93 11.17
N GLU A 120 0.66 -29.80 10.45
CA GLU A 120 0.97 -30.59 9.24
C GLU A 120 1.01 -32.11 9.49
N ASN A 121 1.25 -32.54 10.73
CA ASN A 121 1.29 -33.93 11.14
C ASN A 121 -0.07 -34.43 11.65
N GLY A 122 -1.07 -33.55 11.72
CA GLY A 122 -2.40 -33.84 12.25
C GLY A 122 -2.52 -33.79 13.78
N GLU A 123 -1.50 -33.29 14.48
CA GLU A 123 -1.50 -33.09 15.93
C GLU A 123 -2.15 -31.76 16.32
N LEU A 124 -2.87 -31.72 17.45
CA LEU A 124 -3.51 -30.49 17.92
C LEU A 124 -2.49 -29.55 18.54
N THR A 125 -2.49 -28.30 18.09
CA THR A 125 -1.60 -27.23 18.55
C THR A 125 -2.39 -25.94 18.80
N TYR A 126 -1.86 -25.05 19.65
CA TYR A 126 -2.45 -23.71 19.83
C TYR A 126 -2.04 -22.79 18.68
N TYR A 127 -3.00 -22.05 18.14
CA TYR A 127 -2.78 -21.14 17.02
C TYR A 127 -3.18 -19.70 17.39
N TRP A 128 -2.28 -18.74 17.14
CA TRP A 128 -2.44 -17.33 17.57
C TRP A 128 -2.32 -16.31 16.44
N GLY A 129 -2.58 -16.72 15.19
CA GLY A 129 -2.55 -15.82 14.03
C GLY A 129 -1.14 -15.42 13.59
N GLY A 130 -0.23 -16.39 13.47
CA GLY A 130 1.10 -16.17 12.85
C GLY A 130 2.12 -15.39 13.69
N ILE A 131 1.82 -15.09 14.95
CA ILE A 131 2.76 -14.42 15.88
C ILE A 131 3.96 -15.34 16.13
N THR A 132 5.17 -14.79 15.99
CA THR A 132 6.45 -15.49 16.22
C THR A 132 7.14 -15.08 17.53
N ASP A 133 6.69 -14.00 18.17
CA ASP A 133 7.21 -13.53 19.45
C ASP A 133 6.75 -14.42 20.62
N GLU A 134 7.69 -15.08 21.28
CA GLU A 134 7.39 -16.07 22.33
C GLU A 134 6.65 -15.45 23.54
N ASP A 135 6.96 -14.21 23.92
CA ASP A 135 6.32 -13.52 25.04
C ASP A 135 4.88 -13.10 24.71
N ALA A 136 4.62 -12.68 23.47
CA ALA A 136 3.27 -12.40 22.98
C ALA A 136 2.41 -13.67 22.89
N ILE A 137 2.98 -14.77 22.39
CA ILE A 137 2.31 -16.09 22.36
C ILE A 137 1.92 -16.53 23.77
N LYS A 138 2.87 -16.46 24.72
CA LYS A 138 2.65 -16.85 26.10
C LYS A 138 1.52 -16.04 26.75
N ARG A 139 1.54 -14.71 26.63
CA ARG A 139 0.49 -13.83 27.16
C ARG A 139 -0.88 -14.12 26.56
N ARG A 140 -0.96 -14.33 25.23
CA ARG A 140 -2.23 -14.68 24.56
C ARG A 140 -2.77 -16.03 25.04
N LYS A 141 -1.89 -17.03 25.18
CA LYS A 141 -2.26 -18.33 25.73
C LYS A 141 -2.79 -18.21 27.16
N GLU A 142 -2.10 -17.47 28.03
CA GLU A 142 -2.53 -17.23 29.42
C GLU A 142 -3.92 -16.56 29.46
N LEU A 143 -4.13 -15.51 28.68
CA LEU A 143 -5.41 -14.80 28.59
C LEU A 143 -6.53 -15.72 28.08
N TRP A 144 -6.27 -16.47 27.02
CA TRP A 144 -7.24 -17.40 26.44
C TRP A 144 -7.58 -18.55 27.39
N CYS A 145 -6.57 -19.19 28.01
CA CYS A 145 -6.77 -20.24 29.01
C CYS A 145 -7.57 -19.72 30.20
N GLY A 146 -7.26 -18.51 30.68
CA GLY A 146 -8.03 -17.84 31.73
C GLY A 146 -9.49 -17.63 31.35
N ASN A 147 -9.74 -17.07 30.16
CA ASN A 147 -11.10 -16.82 29.66
C ASN A 147 -11.89 -18.12 29.46
N MET A 148 -11.25 -19.13 28.87
CA MET A 148 -11.84 -20.44 28.62
C MET A 148 -11.82 -21.34 29.86
N THR A 149 -11.30 -20.91 31.01
CA THR A 149 -11.16 -21.71 32.24
C THR A 149 -10.48 -23.06 31.97
N ILE A 150 -9.33 -23.01 31.29
CA ILE A 150 -8.44 -24.15 30.99
C ILE A 150 -7.12 -23.95 31.75
N SER A 151 -6.46 -25.04 32.14
CA SER A 151 -5.15 -24.96 32.79
C SER A 151 -4.11 -24.38 31.83
N GLU A 152 -3.25 -23.48 32.30
CA GLU A 152 -2.17 -22.89 31.49
C GLU A 152 -1.18 -23.96 30.99
N ASP A 153 -0.99 -25.02 31.77
CA ASP A 153 -0.13 -26.16 31.47
C ASP A 153 -0.79 -27.18 30.52
N ALA A 154 -2.09 -27.03 30.21
CA ALA A 154 -2.80 -28.00 29.38
C ALA A 154 -2.23 -28.03 27.95
N THR A 155 -2.04 -29.23 27.41
CA THR A 155 -1.78 -29.42 25.99
C THR A 155 -3.01 -29.00 25.17
N ALA A 156 -2.82 -28.70 23.88
CA ALA A 156 -3.95 -28.35 23.02
C ALA A 156 -4.96 -29.51 22.91
N GLU A 157 -4.50 -30.75 22.95
CA GLU A 157 -5.36 -31.95 22.99
C GLU A 157 -6.15 -32.05 24.30
N GLU A 158 -5.52 -31.85 25.44
CA GLU A 158 -6.19 -31.83 26.75
C GLU A 158 -7.24 -30.71 26.82
N ALA A 159 -6.90 -29.52 26.32
CA ALA A 159 -7.81 -28.39 26.25
C ALA A 159 -9.01 -28.69 25.35
N PHE A 160 -8.77 -29.19 24.13
CA PHE A 160 -9.82 -29.54 23.18
C PHE A 160 -10.81 -30.57 23.76
N ASN A 161 -10.28 -31.65 24.36
CA ASN A 161 -11.10 -32.68 25.00
C ASN A 161 -11.89 -32.16 26.21
N THR A 162 -11.26 -31.31 27.03
CA THR A 162 -11.93 -30.65 28.17
C THR A 162 -13.09 -29.77 27.71
N LEU A 163 -12.89 -29.02 26.62
CA LEU A 163 -13.93 -28.17 26.05
C LEU A 163 -15.07 -28.98 25.43
N ARG A 164 -14.77 -30.08 24.72
CA ARG A 164 -15.81 -31.00 24.19
C ARG A 164 -16.71 -31.52 25.31
N GLN A 165 -16.12 -32.01 26.40
CA GLN A 165 -16.89 -32.49 27.55
C GLN A 165 -17.72 -31.37 28.20
N ARG A 166 -17.13 -30.18 28.40
CA ARG A 166 -17.80 -29.05 29.06
C ARG A 166 -19.03 -28.55 28.30
N TYR A 167 -18.93 -28.53 26.97
CA TYR A 167 -19.99 -28.09 26.07
C TYR A 167 -20.84 -29.25 25.54
N MET A 168 -20.70 -30.45 26.11
CA MET A 168 -21.56 -31.61 25.81
C MET A 168 -21.53 -32.00 24.33
N ILE A 169 -20.36 -31.88 23.69
CA ILE A 169 -20.14 -32.33 22.32
C ILE A 169 -19.89 -33.85 22.35
N PRO A 170 -20.73 -34.68 21.70
CA PRO A 170 -20.59 -36.14 21.73
C PRO A 170 -19.24 -36.61 21.14
N ASP A 171 -18.69 -37.72 21.65
CA ASP A 171 -17.38 -38.25 21.22
C ASP A 171 -17.39 -38.80 19.78
N ASP A 172 -18.56 -39.15 19.25
CA ASP A 172 -18.78 -39.65 17.89
C ASP A 172 -18.88 -38.54 16.83
N VAL A 173 -18.96 -37.28 17.25
CA VAL A 173 -18.88 -36.12 16.33
C VAL A 173 -17.45 -36.01 15.81
N ASP A 174 -17.30 -35.82 14.50
CA ASP A 174 -15.98 -35.67 13.89
C ASP A 174 -15.22 -34.41 14.39
N TYR A 175 -13.94 -34.33 14.05
CA TYR A 175 -13.11 -33.19 14.45
C TYR A 175 -13.62 -31.87 13.87
N GLU A 176 -14.00 -31.84 12.60
CA GLU A 176 -14.39 -30.62 11.88
C GLU A 176 -15.64 -29.96 12.51
N MET A 177 -16.67 -30.76 12.75
CA MET A 177 -17.90 -30.28 13.38
C MET A 177 -17.64 -29.86 14.83
N ALA A 178 -16.89 -30.67 15.60
CA ALA A 178 -16.57 -30.31 16.98
C ALA A 178 -15.73 -29.03 17.08
N HIS A 179 -14.81 -28.81 16.15
CA HIS A 179 -13.97 -27.63 16.07
C HIS A 179 -14.81 -26.36 15.84
N LYS A 180 -15.72 -26.37 14.85
CA LYS A 180 -16.65 -25.26 14.57
C LYS A 180 -17.59 -24.96 15.73
N VAL A 181 -18.13 -25.99 16.38
CA VAL A 181 -18.99 -25.82 17.57
C VAL A 181 -18.20 -25.17 18.71
N LEU A 182 -16.95 -25.58 18.92
CA LEU A 182 -16.07 -24.99 19.93
C LEU A 182 -15.66 -23.56 19.60
N SER A 183 -15.44 -23.23 18.33
CA SER A 183 -15.23 -21.85 17.86
C SER A 183 -16.39 -20.95 18.29
N ILE A 184 -17.63 -21.36 18.06
CA ILE A 184 -18.81 -20.59 18.48
C ILE A 184 -18.88 -20.46 20.01
N TRP A 185 -18.60 -21.53 20.75
CA TRP A 185 -18.59 -21.47 22.21
C TRP A 185 -17.45 -20.60 22.78
N GLN A 186 -16.31 -20.52 22.11
CA GLN A 186 -15.24 -19.59 22.43
C GLN A 186 -15.74 -18.15 22.32
N GLU A 187 -16.39 -17.80 21.20
CA GLU A 187 -16.93 -16.45 21.03
C GLU A 187 -18.03 -16.10 22.04
N VAL A 188 -18.85 -17.09 22.42
CA VAL A 188 -19.82 -16.93 23.52
C VAL A 188 -19.11 -16.61 24.85
N GLN A 189 -17.93 -17.18 25.11
CA GLN A 189 -17.16 -16.86 26.32
C GLN A 189 -16.45 -15.51 26.21
N ASN A 190 -15.89 -15.18 25.05
CA ASN A 190 -15.31 -13.85 24.79
C ASN A 190 -16.32 -12.73 25.07
N LEU A 191 -17.60 -12.98 24.75
CA LEU A 191 -18.71 -12.07 25.03
C LEU A 191 -19.41 -12.32 26.36
N ALA A 192 -18.86 -13.09 27.32
CA ALA A 192 -19.56 -13.43 28.57
C ALA A 192 -20.00 -12.19 29.38
N PHE A 193 -19.18 -11.14 29.42
CA PHE A 193 -19.50 -9.86 30.07
C PHE A 193 -20.56 -9.04 29.30
N LYS A 194 -20.74 -9.33 28.01
CA LYS A 194 -21.76 -8.78 27.11
C LYS A 194 -22.68 -9.88 26.61
N SER A 195 -23.08 -10.82 27.48
CA SER A 195 -23.87 -12.02 27.12
C SER A 195 -25.24 -11.76 26.47
N TYR A 196 -25.65 -10.49 26.38
CA TYR A 196 -26.81 -10.03 25.64
C TYR A 196 -26.53 -9.72 24.16
N VAL A 197 -25.26 -9.61 23.76
CA VAL A 197 -24.82 -9.44 22.37
C VAL A 197 -24.80 -10.84 21.73
N PRO A 198 -25.52 -11.05 20.62
CA PRO A 198 -25.47 -12.33 19.94
C PRO A 198 -24.10 -12.56 19.29
N VAL A 199 -23.70 -13.82 19.18
CA VAL A 199 -22.50 -14.24 18.46
C VAL A 199 -22.87 -14.47 17.01
N THR A 200 -22.23 -13.76 16.08
CA THR A 200 -22.35 -14.06 14.65
C THR A 200 -21.68 -15.40 14.37
N ILE A 201 -22.44 -16.38 13.90
CA ILE A 201 -21.93 -17.73 13.59
C ILE A 201 -21.62 -17.91 12.10
N ALA A 202 -22.29 -17.16 11.23
CA ALA A 202 -22.06 -17.19 9.79
C ALA A 202 -22.38 -15.83 9.18
N GLN A 203 -21.58 -15.44 8.19
CA GLN A 203 -21.74 -14.24 7.38
C GLN A 203 -22.01 -14.62 5.92
N ASP A 204 -22.51 -13.69 5.12
CA ASP A 204 -22.84 -13.90 3.70
C ASP A 204 -23.78 -15.10 3.45
N VAL A 205 -24.78 -15.29 4.32
CA VAL A 205 -25.69 -16.43 4.25
C VAL A 205 -26.77 -16.21 3.20
N ASP A 206 -27.01 -17.23 2.38
CA ASP A 206 -27.99 -17.17 1.30
C ASP A 206 -29.44 -17.26 1.79
N ALA A 207 -30.36 -16.85 0.92
CA ALA A 207 -31.77 -16.78 1.25
C ALA A 207 -32.41 -18.13 1.62
N ASN A 208 -31.91 -19.27 1.11
CA ASN A 208 -32.47 -20.58 1.42
C ASN A 208 -32.15 -20.98 2.86
N SER A 209 -30.89 -20.82 3.28
CA SER A 209 -30.48 -21.05 4.68
C SER A 209 -31.22 -20.14 5.64
N VAL A 210 -31.35 -18.85 5.30
CA VAL A 210 -32.13 -17.89 6.11
C VAL A 210 -33.58 -18.34 6.23
N ALA A 211 -34.21 -18.77 5.13
CA ALA A 211 -35.60 -19.24 5.14
C ALA A 211 -35.78 -20.50 5.97
N GLU A 212 -34.84 -21.46 5.88
CA GLU A 212 -34.87 -22.71 6.65
C GLU A 212 -34.72 -22.44 8.16
N ILE A 213 -33.71 -21.64 8.54
CA ILE A 213 -33.45 -21.26 9.94
C ILE A 213 -34.64 -20.47 10.52
N THR A 214 -35.18 -19.52 9.75
CA THR A 214 -36.30 -18.68 10.21
C THR A 214 -37.59 -19.49 10.38
N THR A 215 -37.86 -20.42 9.46
CA THR A 215 -39.04 -21.31 9.54
C THR A 215 -38.96 -22.24 10.75
N ARG A 216 -37.74 -22.68 11.11
CA ARG A 216 -37.47 -23.56 12.26
C ARG A 216 -37.13 -22.80 13.54
N SER A 217 -37.45 -21.51 13.64
CA SER A 217 -37.11 -20.65 14.80
C SER A 217 -37.66 -21.13 16.15
N THR A 218 -38.68 -21.99 16.17
CA THR A 218 -39.17 -22.64 17.42
C THR A 218 -38.30 -23.80 17.89
N GLU A 219 -37.57 -24.44 16.98
CA GLU A 219 -36.65 -25.56 17.23
C GLU A 219 -35.23 -25.04 17.46
N LEU A 220 -34.77 -24.12 16.61
CA LEU A 220 -33.45 -23.48 16.66
C LEU A 220 -33.46 -22.27 17.61
N ILE A 221 -33.79 -22.53 18.88
CA ILE A 221 -33.90 -21.49 19.91
C ILE A 221 -32.55 -20.77 20.08
N GLY A 222 -32.58 -19.45 19.93
CA GLY A 222 -31.39 -18.60 20.02
C GLY A 222 -30.80 -18.26 18.65
N MET A 223 -31.20 -18.94 17.58
CA MET A 223 -30.77 -18.58 16.23
C MET A 223 -31.68 -17.49 15.64
N SER A 224 -31.06 -16.53 14.98
CA SER A 224 -31.75 -15.45 14.26
C SER A 224 -30.97 -15.09 13.00
N ALA A 225 -31.70 -14.68 11.97
CA ALA A 225 -31.12 -14.11 10.77
C ALA A 225 -31.29 -12.58 10.82
N GLU A 226 -30.19 -11.85 10.67
CA GLU A 226 -30.19 -10.40 10.60
C GLU A 226 -29.66 -9.97 9.24
N GLN A 227 -30.29 -8.97 8.64
CA GLN A 227 -29.81 -8.41 7.38
C GLN A 227 -28.45 -7.74 7.61
N SER A 228 -27.50 -8.05 6.75
CA SER A 228 -26.15 -7.50 6.73
C SER A 228 -25.75 -7.12 5.30
N TYR A 229 -24.52 -6.66 5.16
CA TYR A 229 -23.95 -6.27 3.88
C TYR A 229 -22.59 -6.93 3.73
N THR A 230 -22.38 -7.61 2.60
CA THR A 230 -21.10 -8.18 2.21
C THR A 230 -20.46 -7.25 1.18
N ARG A 231 -19.22 -6.82 1.42
CA ARG A 231 -18.45 -6.04 0.44
C ARG A 231 -18.15 -6.94 -0.77
N VAL A 232 -18.36 -6.46 -1.99
CA VAL A 232 -18.11 -7.20 -3.23
C VAL A 232 -17.22 -6.37 -4.15
N TYR A 233 -16.16 -6.98 -4.66
CA TYR A 233 -15.28 -6.40 -5.68
C TYR A 233 -15.53 -7.12 -7.02
N PRO A 234 -16.50 -6.65 -7.85
CA PRO A 234 -16.98 -7.39 -9.03
C PRO A 234 -15.94 -7.54 -10.14
N LYS A 235 -14.79 -6.86 -10.03
CA LYS A 235 -13.73 -6.83 -11.05
C LYS A 235 -12.53 -7.71 -10.68
N ASN A 236 -12.63 -8.49 -9.61
CA ASN A 236 -11.57 -9.38 -9.11
C ASN A 236 -10.24 -8.61 -8.98
N THR A 237 -9.25 -8.93 -9.80
CA THR A 237 -7.91 -8.34 -9.75
C THR A 237 -7.78 -6.97 -10.41
N THR A 238 -8.77 -6.53 -11.19
CA THR A 238 -8.68 -5.26 -11.93
C THR A 238 -8.91 -4.06 -11.02
N ALA A 239 -7.99 -3.09 -11.10
CA ALA A 239 -7.90 -1.92 -10.23
C ALA A 239 -7.69 -2.25 -8.74
N ALA A 240 -7.19 -3.45 -8.39
CA ALA A 240 -7.05 -3.88 -7.00
C ALA A 240 -6.21 -2.91 -6.14
N HIS A 241 -5.09 -2.39 -6.65
CA HIS A 241 -4.27 -1.39 -5.92
C HIS A 241 -4.88 0.00 -5.84
N ILE A 242 -5.85 0.31 -6.71
CA ILE A 242 -6.58 1.57 -6.69
C ILE A 242 -7.73 1.46 -5.69
N VAL A 243 -8.57 0.43 -5.84
CA VAL A 243 -9.73 0.21 -4.98
C VAL A 243 -9.28 -0.14 -3.56
N GLY A 244 -8.33 -1.05 -3.43
CA GLY A 244 -7.89 -1.58 -2.15
C GLY A 244 -8.82 -2.64 -1.60
N TYR A 245 -8.67 -2.93 -0.31
CA TYR A 245 -9.44 -3.95 0.40
C TYR A 245 -9.77 -3.50 1.82
N MET A 246 -10.74 -4.18 2.42
CA MET A 246 -11.12 -4.00 3.83
C MET A 246 -10.45 -5.04 4.71
N GLY A 247 -10.23 -4.71 5.98
CA GLY A 247 -9.69 -5.63 6.97
C GLY A 247 -10.01 -5.21 8.39
N LYS A 248 -9.65 -6.08 9.34
CA LYS A 248 -9.67 -5.77 10.77
C LYS A 248 -8.39 -4.99 11.12
N VAL A 249 -8.53 -3.99 11.99
CA VAL A 249 -7.41 -3.24 12.56
C VAL A 249 -7.01 -3.87 13.88
N TYR A 250 -5.70 -4.09 14.07
CA TYR A 250 -5.15 -4.71 15.28
C TYR A 250 -4.21 -3.78 16.06
N SER A 251 -3.84 -2.63 15.49
CA SER A 251 -3.00 -1.64 16.15
C SER A 251 -3.79 -0.99 17.30
N GLU A 252 -3.23 -0.97 18.52
CA GLU A 252 -3.87 -0.33 19.68
C GLU A 252 -4.14 1.16 19.43
N GLU A 253 -3.24 1.84 18.71
CA GLU A 253 -3.37 3.26 18.37
C GLU A 253 -4.52 3.50 17.39
N GLU A 254 -4.57 2.74 16.30
CA GLU A 254 -5.64 2.87 15.31
C GLU A 254 -7.00 2.44 15.88
N LEU A 255 -7.03 1.43 16.77
CA LEU A 255 -8.25 1.04 17.48
C LEU A 255 -8.78 2.18 18.36
N ALA A 256 -7.92 2.89 19.08
CA ALA A 256 -8.33 4.03 19.89
C ALA A 256 -8.92 5.16 19.03
N GLU A 257 -8.33 5.46 17.87
CA GLU A 257 -8.87 6.44 16.92
C GLU A 257 -10.24 6.03 16.36
N LEU A 258 -10.40 4.74 16.04
CA LEU A 258 -11.67 4.19 15.55
C LEU A 258 -12.75 4.24 16.63
N GLU A 259 -12.41 3.91 17.88
CA GLU A 259 -13.32 4.03 19.02
C GLU A 259 -13.77 5.47 19.24
N GLU A 260 -12.88 6.46 19.09
CA GLU A 260 -13.22 7.89 19.17
C GLU A 260 -14.22 8.30 18.07
N LYS A 261 -14.07 7.74 16.87
CA LYS A 261 -15.00 7.92 15.74
C LYS A 261 -16.28 7.09 15.87
N GLY A 262 -16.42 6.32 16.95
CA GLY A 262 -17.62 5.54 17.29
C GLY A 262 -17.75 4.21 16.54
N TYR A 263 -16.64 3.68 16.01
CA TYR A 263 -16.62 2.33 15.43
C TYR A 263 -16.76 1.28 16.53
N SER A 264 -17.31 0.12 16.15
CA SER A 264 -17.28 -1.06 16.99
C SER A 264 -15.91 -1.73 16.95
N THR A 265 -15.50 -2.39 18.03
CA THR A 265 -14.20 -3.08 18.15
C THR A 265 -14.02 -4.22 17.17
N ASP A 266 -15.11 -4.73 16.60
CA ASP A 266 -15.16 -5.80 15.60
C ASP A 266 -15.40 -5.28 14.17
N ALA A 267 -15.47 -3.96 13.98
CA ALA A 267 -15.72 -3.37 12.66
C ALA A 267 -14.52 -3.56 11.74
N THR A 268 -14.81 -3.82 10.46
CA THR A 268 -13.82 -3.80 9.39
C THR A 268 -13.76 -2.43 8.75
N VAL A 269 -12.56 -1.98 8.42
CA VAL A 269 -12.30 -0.67 7.78
C VAL A 269 -11.45 -0.87 6.54
N GLY A 270 -11.40 0.13 5.66
CA GLY A 270 -10.49 0.13 4.54
C GLY A 270 -9.03 0.14 4.97
N VAL A 271 -8.24 -0.81 4.48
CA VAL A 271 -6.81 -1.00 4.83
C VAL A 271 -5.89 -0.44 3.74
N SER A 272 -6.33 -0.49 2.48
CA SER A 272 -5.53 -0.04 1.33
C SER A 272 -6.40 0.70 0.32
N GLY A 273 -5.76 1.32 -0.67
CA GLY A 273 -6.40 2.00 -1.79
C GLY A 273 -7.40 3.08 -1.38
N VAL A 274 -8.41 3.28 -2.22
CA VAL A 274 -9.56 4.18 -1.99
C VAL A 274 -10.39 3.72 -0.80
N GLU A 275 -10.47 2.40 -0.52
CA GLU A 275 -11.14 1.91 0.70
C GLU A 275 -10.56 2.59 1.95
N ALA A 276 -9.23 2.74 2.04
CA ALA A 276 -8.57 3.39 3.17
C ALA A 276 -8.67 4.93 3.13
N THR A 277 -8.30 5.55 2.00
CA THR A 277 -8.24 7.03 1.93
C THR A 277 -9.62 7.69 1.96
N MET A 278 -10.66 6.96 1.56
CA MET A 278 -12.05 7.42 1.60
C MET A 278 -12.88 6.70 2.68
N GLU A 279 -12.27 6.13 3.72
CA GLU A 279 -12.99 5.45 4.81
C GLU A 279 -14.07 6.37 5.41
N GLU A 280 -13.77 7.65 5.64
CA GLU A 280 -14.74 8.60 6.21
C GLU A 280 -15.94 8.82 5.28
N GLN A 281 -15.76 8.77 3.96
CA GLN A 281 -16.84 8.94 2.99
C GLN A 281 -17.63 7.64 2.79
N LEU A 282 -16.93 6.51 2.68
CA LEU A 282 -17.50 5.21 2.34
C LEU A 282 -18.18 4.53 3.54
N SER A 283 -17.67 4.69 4.75
CA SER A 283 -18.04 3.81 5.87
C SER A 283 -19.40 4.14 6.47
N ALA A 284 -20.28 3.14 6.54
CA ALA A 284 -21.54 3.23 7.30
C ALA A 284 -21.36 2.88 8.79
N ALA A 285 -20.17 2.40 9.18
CA ALA A 285 -19.86 1.98 10.55
C ALA A 285 -19.44 3.14 11.47
N ILE A 286 -19.22 4.35 10.92
CA ILE A 286 -18.95 5.56 11.70
C ILE A 286 -20.14 5.85 12.60
N GLY A 287 -19.89 6.16 13.88
CA GLY A 287 -20.96 6.31 14.87
C GLY A 287 -22.02 7.36 14.54
N THR A 288 -21.71 8.33 13.67
CA THR A 288 -22.65 9.34 13.16
C THR A 288 -23.66 8.79 12.14
N ARG A 289 -23.34 7.68 11.48
CA ARG A 289 -24.16 7.02 10.44
C ARG A 289 -24.84 5.75 10.96
N VAL A 290 -24.39 5.20 12.08
CA VAL A 290 -24.98 4.01 12.70
C VAL A 290 -26.35 4.36 13.29
N GLY A 291 -27.37 3.66 12.81
CA GLY A 291 -28.72 3.72 13.37
C GLY A 291 -28.77 3.04 14.73
N LYS A 292 -29.65 3.50 15.62
CA LYS A 292 -29.80 2.96 16.97
C LYS A 292 -31.25 2.60 17.22
N GLN A 293 -31.50 1.34 17.57
CA GLN A 293 -32.81 0.86 18.00
C GLN A 293 -32.80 0.57 19.50
N LYS A 294 -33.58 1.33 20.27
CA LYS A 294 -33.80 1.05 21.70
C LYS A 294 -34.93 0.04 21.82
N ALA A 295 -34.60 -1.21 22.07
CA ALA A 295 -35.53 -2.32 22.21
C ALA A 295 -35.82 -2.65 23.68
N GLU A 296 -37.09 -2.80 24.05
CA GLU A 296 -37.50 -3.49 25.27
C GLU A 296 -37.34 -5.00 25.05
N VAL A 297 -36.60 -5.65 25.95
CA VAL A 297 -36.35 -7.09 25.93
C VAL A 297 -37.09 -7.75 27.09
N ASN A 298 -37.68 -8.91 26.83
CA ASN A 298 -38.28 -9.70 27.91
C ASN A 298 -37.20 -10.43 28.74
N SER A 299 -37.62 -11.12 29.79
CA SER A 299 -36.75 -11.94 30.66
C SER A 299 -36.05 -13.12 29.95
N ARG A 300 -36.25 -13.29 28.64
CA ARG A 300 -35.65 -14.32 27.78
C ARG A 300 -34.78 -13.70 26.66
N GLY A 301 -34.50 -12.40 26.72
CA GLY A 301 -33.66 -11.68 25.74
C GLY A 301 -34.33 -11.36 24.41
N LYS A 302 -35.56 -11.83 24.18
CA LYS A 302 -36.28 -11.54 22.93
C LYS A 302 -36.76 -10.09 22.94
N VAL A 303 -36.42 -9.36 21.88
CA VAL A 303 -36.96 -8.02 21.59
C VAL A 303 -38.48 -8.11 21.55
N THR A 304 -39.16 -7.47 22.50
CA THR A 304 -40.62 -7.42 22.56
C THR A 304 -41.17 -6.17 21.89
N ARG A 305 -40.44 -5.05 21.96
CA ARG A 305 -40.90 -3.76 21.42
C ARG A 305 -39.74 -2.81 21.15
N ILE A 306 -39.73 -2.17 19.98
CA ILE A 306 -38.82 -1.03 19.73
C ILE A 306 -39.47 0.22 20.34
N LEU A 307 -38.76 0.88 21.25
CA LEU A 307 -39.17 2.09 21.95
C LEU A 307 -38.78 3.35 21.17
N GLU A 308 -37.59 3.32 20.55
CA GLU A 308 -37.00 4.43 19.81
C GLU A 308 -36.12 3.86 18.69
N SER A 309 -36.14 4.49 17.51
CA SER A 309 -35.32 4.09 16.37
C SER A 309 -34.74 5.34 15.71
N THR A 310 -33.43 5.32 15.48
CA THR A 310 -32.75 6.24 14.56
C THR A 310 -32.37 5.42 13.33
N GLU A 311 -32.79 5.87 12.15
CA GLU A 311 -32.47 5.20 10.89
C GLU A 311 -30.96 5.26 10.60
N PRO A 312 -30.34 4.16 10.14
CA PRO A 312 -28.97 4.18 9.68
C PRO A 312 -28.83 5.01 8.40
N GLN A 313 -27.64 5.57 8.21
CA GLN A 313 -27.24 6.22 6.97
C GLN A 313 -26.21 5.36 6.23
N SER A 314 -26.43 5.17 4.93
CA SER A 314 -25.40 4.58 4.06
C SER A 314 -24.25 5.55 3.87
N GLY A 315 -23.07 5.01 3.56
CA GLY A 315 -21.92 5.81 3.15
C GLY A 315 -22.14 6.49 1.80
N ASN A 316 -21.32 7.51 1.53
CA ASN A 316 -21.29 8.22 0.27
C ASN A 316 -20.59 7.39 -0.80
N ASP A 317 -21.07 7.50 -2.04
CA ASP A 317 -20.41 6.90 -3.19
C ASP A 317 -19.20 7.74 -3.62
N VAL A 318 -18.13 7.06 -4.02
CA VAL A 318 -16.90 7.68 -4.53
C VAL A 318 -16.78 7.36 -6.02
N MET A 319 -16.77 8.40 -6.85
CA MET A 319 -16.52 8.27 -8.29
C MET A 319 -15.04 8.57 -8.58
N LEU A 320 -14.40 7.64 -9.28
CA LEU A 320 -13.00 7.76 -9.67
C LEU A 320 -12.83 8.41 -11.04
N THR A 321 -11.61 8.85 -11.33
CA THR A 321 -11.18 9.29 -12.67
C THR A 321 -10.89 8.12 -13.62
N ILE A 322 -10.79 6.90 -13.07
CA ILE A 322 -10.46 5.67 -13.78
C ILE A 322 -11.52 5.34 -14.85
N ASP A 323 -11.07 4.96 -16.05
CA ASP A 323 -11.91 4.29 -17.06
C ASP A 323 -11.66 2.78 -16.97
N TYR A 324 -12.71 2.03 -16.64
CA TYR A 324 -12.60 0.58 -16.38
C TYR A 324 -12.03 -0.21 -17.58
N GLU A 325 -12.43 0.13 -18.81
CA GLU A 325 -11.97 -0.59 -20.00
C GLU A 325 -10.49 -0.29 -20.30
N LEU A 326 -10.08 0.97 -20.12
CA LEU A 326 -8.68 1.38 -20.25
C LEU A 326 -7.80 0.74 -19.17
N GLN A 327 -8.29 0.68 -17.93
CA GLN A 327 -7.61 0.01 -16.82
C GLN A 327 -7.34 -1.47 -17.12
N GLN A 328 -8.38 -2.20 -17.55
CA GLN A 328 -8.24 -3.62 -17.89
C GLN A 328 -7.25 -3.84 -19.04
N LYS A 329 -7.28 -2.96 -20.05
CA LYS A 329 -6.34 -3.01 -21.17
C LYS A 329 -4.90 -2.73 -20.71
N LEU A 330 -4.70 -1.78 -19.78
CA LEU A 330 -3.38 -1.44 -19.22
C LEU A 330 -2.75 -2.61 -18.47
N GLU A 331 -3.52 -3.24 -17.57
CA GLU A 331 -3.06 -4.40 -16.81
C GLU A 331 -2.67 -5.55 -17.73
N SER A 332 -3.53 -5.87 -18.71
CA SER A 332 -3.28 -6.95 -19.68
C SER A 332 -2.07 -6.65 -20.57
N ALA A 333 -1.91 -5.40 -21.02
CA ALA A 333 -0.78 -4.98 -21.84
C ALA A 333 0.55 -5.02 -21.07
N LEU A 334 0.53 -4.66 -19.77
CA LEU A 334 1.70 -4.74 -18.90
C LEU A 334 2.10 -6.20 -18.63
N GLU A 335 1.14 -7.05 -18.25
CA GLU A 335 1.37 -8.48 -18.00
C GLU A 335 1.95 -9.19 -19.24
N ASN A 336 1.35 -8.97 -20.41
CA ASN A 336 1.81 -9.57 -21.65
C ASN A 336 3.23 -9.10 -22.02
N ASN A 337 3.53 -7.82 -21.81
CA ASN A 337 4.86 -7.29 -22.10
C ASN A 337 5.93 -7.88 -21.15
N ILE A 338 5.63 -8.02 -19.86
CA ILE A 338 6.55 -8.65 -18.89
C ILE A 338 6.86 -10.10 -19.32
N LYS A 339 5.85 -10.85 -19.79
CA LYS A 339 6.06 -12.21 -20.33
C LYS A 339 6.96 -12.21 -21.56
N ILE A 340 6.75 -11.28 -22.51
CA ILE A 340 7.58 -11.12 -23.71
C ILE A 340 9.03 -10.82 -23.32
N ILE A 341 9.26 -9.86 -22.42
CA ILE A 341 10.58 -9.48 -21.94
C ILE A 341 11.28 -10.66 -21.30
N ARG A 342 10.58 -11.38 -20.42
CA ARG A 342 11.13 -12.55 -19.74
C ARG A 342 11.56 -13.64 -20.71
N GLN A 343 10.74 -13.94 -21.72
CA GLN A 343 11.08 -14.94 -22.75
C GLN A 343 12.34 -14.53 -23.53
N GLU A 344 12.48 -13.25 -23.88
CA GLU A 344 13.68 -12.77 -24.57
C GLU A 344 14.90 -12.79 -23.66
N GLN A 345 14.77 -12.44 -22.38
CA GLN A 345 15.85 -12.55 -21.39
C GLN A 345 16.32 -13.99 -21.24
N GLU A 346 15.41 -14.95 -21.10
CA GLU A 346 15.73 -16.38 -20.99
C GLU A 346 16.46 -16.88 -22.26
N LYS A 347 16.00 -16.46 -23.44
CA LYS A 347 16.66 -16.76 -24.72
C LYS A 347 18.08 -16.20 -24.78
N LEU A 348 18.26 -14.92 -24.46
CA LEU A 348 19.57 -14.25 -24.46
C LEU A 348 20.52 -14.83 -23.41
N TYR A 349 19.99 -15.17 -22.24
CA TYR A 349 20.72 -15.83 -21.17
C TYR A 349 21.25 -17.18 -21.63
N ASN A 350 20.39 -18.03 -22.21
CA ASN A 350 20.77 -19.35 -22.69
C ASN A 350 21.78 -19.28 -23.86
N GLN A 351 21.62 -18.33 -24.77
CA GLN A 351 22.57 -18.11 -25.87
C GLN A 351 23.97 -17.68 -25.38
N ASN A 352 24.05 -17.00 -24.25
CA ASN A 352 25.29 -16.48 -23.66
C ASN A 352 25.52 -17.02 -22.25
N TYR A 353 25.15 -18.29 -21.99
CA TYR A 353 25.11 -18.85 -20.63
C TYR A 353 26.42 -18.66 -19.87
N ALA A 354 27.57 -18.94 -20.52
CA ALA A 354 28.89 -18.80 -19.90
C ALA A 354 29.19 -17.35 -19.44
N LYS A 355 28.79 -16.33 -20.22
CA LYS A 355 28.97 -14.91 -19.89
C LYS A 355 28.22 -14.56 -18.59
N TYR A 356 26.99 -15.04 -18.45
CA TYR A 356 26.16 -14.71 -17.29
C TYR A 356 26.49 -15.56 -16.08
N GLU A 357 26.80 -16.85 -16.27
CA GLU A 357 27.26 -17.73 -15.19
C GLU A 357 28.54 -17.20 -14.53
N GLU A 358 29.50 -16.70 -15.32
CA GLU A 358 30.70 -16.05 -14.79
C GLU A 358 30.34 -14.83 -13.91
N LYS A 359 29.47 -13.95 -14.41
CA LYS A 359 29.01 -12.78 -13.63
C LYS A 359 28.22 -13.15 -12.37
N GLU A 360 27.46 -14.25 -12.40
CA GLU A 360 26.76 -14.77 -11.22
C GLU A 360 27.76 -15.30 -10.18
N GLN A 361 28.82 -15.99 -10.61
CA GLN A 361 29.89 -16.46 -9.73
C GLN A 361 30.67 -15.30 -9.11
N ASP A 362 30.97 -14.26 -9.89
CA ASP A 362 31.66 -13.04 -9.42
C ASP A 362 30.90 -12.33 -8.29
N ARG A 363 29.57 -12.49 -8.24
CA ARG A 363 28.71 -11.94 -7.18
C ARG A 363 28.24 -12.99 -6.15
N GLY A 364 29.02 -14.04 -5.95
CA GLY A 364 28.78 -15.03 -4.89
C GLY A 364 27.68 -16.04 -5.21
N GLY A 365 27.39 -16.28 -6.48
CA GLY A 365 26.41 -17.27 -6.95
C GLY A 365 24.97 -16.76 -7.02
N THR A 366 24.73 -15.46 -6.80
CA THR A 366 23.38 -14.87 -6.90
C THR A 366 22.86 -14.95 -8.33
N LYS A 367 21.71 -15.59 -8.53
CA LYS A 367 21.12 -15.80 -9.87
C LYS A 367 20.57 -14.53 -10.50
N THR A 368 20.66 -14.49 -11.83
CA THR A 368 20.18 -13.39 -12.67
C THR A 368 18.69 -13.19 -12.46
N LYS A 369 18.29 -11.96 -12.13
CA LYS A 369 16.87 -11.60 -11.96
C LYS A 369 16.27 -11.18 -13.31
N PHE A 370 15.20 -11.85 -13.71
CA PHE A 370 14.44 -11.50 -14.92
C PHE A 370 13.18 -10.70 -14.57
N ALA A 371 12.54 -10.15 -15.60
CA ALA A 371 11.30 -9.41 -15.46
C ALA A 371 10.20 -10.31 -14.85
N SER A 372 9.63 -9.85 -13.74
CA SER A 372 8.54 -10.51 -13.02
C SER A 372 7.48 -9.53 -12.50
N MET A 373 7.77 -8.23 -12.54
CA MET A 373 6.93 -7.18 -11.99
C MET A 373 7.05 -5.89 -12.81
N GLY A 374 6.10 -4.97 -12.63
CA GLY A 374 6.13 -3.67 -13.28
C GLY A 374 4.99 -2.77 -12.86
N ALA A 375 5.01 -1.53 -13.32
CA ALA A 375 3.95 -0.56 -13.16
C ALA A 375 3.71 0.19 -14.47
N ALA A 376 2.48 0.64 -14.68
CA ALA A 376 2.15 1.52 -15.78
C ALA A 376 1.06 2.51 -15.39
N ILE A 377 1.08 3.70 -15.97
CA ILE A 377 0.12 4.79 -15.69
C ILE A 377 -0.31 5.42 -17.00
N VAL A 378 -1.60 5.72 -17.10
CA VAL A 378 -2.17 6.62 -18.10
C VAL A 378 -2.76 7.83 -17.39
N MET A 379 -2.25 9.01 -17.70
CA MET A 379 -2.66 10.28 -17.08
C MET A 379 -3.20 11.22 -18.14
N ASP A 380 -4.29 11.92 -17.85
CA ASP A 380 -4.76 13.06 -18.64
C ASP A 380 -3.80 14.23 -18.43
N VAL A 381 -3.16 14.67 -19.52
CA VAL A 381 -2.10 15.68 -19.44
C VAL A 381 -2.62 17.06 -19.06
N ASN A 382 -3.90 17.33 -19.28
CA ASN A 382 -4.50 18.65 -19.08
C ASN A 382 -5.17 18.81 -17.71
N THR A 383 -5.31 17.72 -16.95
CA THR A 383 -5.98 17.73 -15.64
C THR A 383 -5.17 17.11 -14.51
N GLY A 384 -4.18 16.26 -14.81
CA GLY A 384 -3.48 15.46 -13.80
C GLY A 384 -4.29 14.24 -13.32
N ASN A 385 -5.48 14.03 -13.88
CA ASN A 385 -6.31 12.87 -13.56
C ASN A 385 -5.66 11.59 -14.07
N VAL A 386 -5.58 10.58 -13.22
CA VAL A 386 -5.15 9.23 -13.59
C VAL A 386 -6.34 8.51 -14.21
N LEU A 387 -6.23 8.11 -15.48
CA LEU A 387 -7.27 7.39 -16.20
C LEU A 387 -7.13 5.87 -16.06
N ALA A 388 -5.90 5.39 -15.84
CA ALA A 388 -5.60 4.01 -15.52
C ALA A 388 -4.23 3.92 -14.79
N MET A 389 -4.11 3.00 -13.83
CA MET A 389 -2.88 2.74 -13.07
C MET A 389 -2.76 1.24 -12.76
N ALA A 390 -1.73 0.60 -13.31
CA ALA A 390 -1.46 -0.82 -13.12
C ALA A 390 -0.21 -1.05 -12.27
N SER A 391 -0.27 -2.04 -11.38
CA SER A 391 0.86 -2.62 -10.67
C SER A 391 0.77 -4.14 -10.84
N TYR A 392 1.85 -4.75 -11.31
CA TYR A 392 1.92 -6.18 -11.59
C TYR A 392 3.04 -6.82 -10.74
N PRO A 393 2.82 -7.99 -10.11
CA PRO A 393 1.57 -8.75 -10.06
C PRO A 393 0.45 -8.04 -9.28
N SER A 394 -0.79 -8.34 -9.63
CA SER A 394 -1.99 -7.89 -8.90
C SER A 394 -2.50 -8.96 -7.93
N PHE A 395 -3.51 -8.62 -7.14
CA PHE A 395 -4.16 -9.49 -6.17
C PHE A 395 -5.68 -9.34 -6.29
N ASP A 396 -6.46 -10.27 -5.73
CA ASP A 396 -7.92 -10.17 -5.68
C ASP A 396 -8.35 -9.64 -4.30
N PRO A 397 -8.94 -8.43 -4.21
CA PRO A 397 -9.43 -7.86 -2.95
C PRO A 397 -10.50 -8.73 -2.27
N ASN A 398 -11.21 -9.58 -3.02
CA ASN A 398 -12.22 -10.48 -2.44
C ASN A 398 -11.59 -11.51 -1.48
N MET A 399 -10.28 -11.77 -1.58
CA MET A 399 -9.55 -12.68 -0.67
C MET A 399 -9.51 -12.18 0.78
N PHE A 400 -9.77 -10.89 1.00
CA PHE A 400 -9.77 -10.28 2.34
C PHE A 400 -11.17 -10.23 2.97
N ILE A 401 -12.23 -10.55 2.22
CA ILE A 401 -13.60 -10.58 2.74
C ILE A 401 -13.73 -11.75 3.72
N GLY A 402 -13.95 -11.45 5.00
CA GLY A 402 -14.11 -12.47 6.04
C GLY A 402 -12.80 -13.10 6.53
N GLY A 403 -11.65 -12.56 6.13
CA GLY A 403 -10.32 -13.06 6.49
C GLY A 403 -9.63 -13.82 5.35
N ILE A 404 -8.30 -13.71 5.29
CA ILE A 404 -7.45 -14.34 4.29
C ILE A 404 -6.73 -15.55 4.90
N SER A 405 -6.53 -16.62 4.12
CA SER A 405 -5.77 -17.78 4.57
C SER A 405 -4.28 -17.43 4.69
N GLU A 406 -3.55 -18.10 5.60
CA GLU A 406 -2.11 -17.87 5.77
C GLU A 406 -1.34 -18.16 4.47
N ALA A 407 -1.67 -19.25 3.78
CA ALA A 407 -1.01 -19.62 2.52
C ALA A 407 -1.20 -18.55 1.44
N ASP A 408 -2.41 -18.02 1.31
CA ASP A 408 -2.71 -16.95 0.36
C ASP A 408 -2.02 -15.64 0.77
N TYR A 409 -2.03 -15.30 2.07
CA TYR A 409 -1.38 -14.10 2.58
C TYR A 409 0.14 -14.13 2.38
N GLN A 410 0.77 -15.29 2.59
CA GLN A 410 2.20 -15.49 2.32
C GLN A 410 2.52 -15.36 0.82
N ALA A 411 1.66 -15.88 -0.07
CA ALA A 411 1.81 -15.70 -1.50
C ALA A 411 1.73 -14.22 -1.92
N LEU A 412 0.92 -13.41 -1.22
CA LEU A 412 0.79 -11.97 -1.44
C LEU A 412 1.92 -11.15 -0.81
N ASN A 413 2.73 -11.75 0.08
CA ASN A 413 3.90 -11.14 0.72
C ASN A 413 5.24 -11.65 0.15
N ASP A 414 5.23 -12.18 -1.08
CA ASP A 414 6.46 -12.58 -1.77
C ASP A 414 7.48 -11.41 -1.81
N PRO A 415 8.68 -11.57 -1.22
CA PRO A 415 9.68 -10.51 -1.15
C PRO A 415 10.26 -10.11 -2.52
N ASP A 416 10.16 -10.96 -3.55
CA ASP A 416 10.69 -10.66 -4.89
C ASP A 416 9.70 -9.88 -5.76
N THR A 417 8.38 -10.08 -5.57
CA THR A 417 7.34 -9.47 -6.41
C THR A 417 6.40 -8.51 -5.69
N ALA A 418 6.28 -8.62 -4.36
CA ALA A 418 5.42 -7.82 -3.48
C ALA A 418 4.05 -7.47 -4.09
N PRO A 419 3.15 -8.44 -4.33
CA PRO A 419 1.84 -8.20 -4.97
C PRO A 419 0.96 -7.12 -4.32
N LEU A 420 0.99 -6.98 -2.98
CA LEU A 420 0.19 -5.94 -2.29
C LEU A 420 0.71 -4.52 -2.51
N PHE A 421 1.96 -4.37 -2.92
CA PHE A 421 2.62 -3.07 -3.05
C PHE A 421 2.26 -2.37 -4.35
N ASN A 422 1.77 -1.13 -4.27
CA ASN A 422 1.46 -0.31 -5.44
C ASN A 422 2.75 0.30 -6.03
N LYS A 423 3.35 -0.41 -6.98
CA LYS A 423 4.61 -0.02 -7.62
C LYS A 423 4.51 1.29 -8.40
N ALA A 424 3.31 1.70 -8.81
CA ALA A 424 3.11 2.93 -9.56
C ALA A 424 3.35 4.21 -8.75
N ILE A 425 3.14 4.15 -7.42
CA ILE A 425 3.29 5.30 -6.52
C ILE A 425 4.37 5.10 -5.45
N SER A 426 4.74 3.85 -5.17
CA SER A 426 5.60 3.50 -4.05
C SER A 426 6.99 3.00 -4.46
N SER A 427 7.20 2.63 -5.72
CA SER A 427 8.53 2.22 -6.22
C SER A 427 9.29 3.40 -6.83
N ALA A 428 10.28 3.92 -6.11
CA ALA A 428 11.24 4.88 -6.66
C ALA A 428 12.45 4.14 -7.25
N SER A 429 12.81 4.48 -8.49
CA SER A 429 13.97 3.87 -9.17
C SER A 429 14.69 4.87 -10.05
N GLU A 430 15.93 4.57 -10.42
CA GLU A 430 16.72 5.41 -11.32
C GLU A 430 15.99 5.56 -12.67
N PRO A 431 15.68 6.79 -13.12
CA PRO A 431 14.98 7.01 -14.39
C PRO A 431 15.85 6.70 -15.61
N GLY A 432 17.16 6.89 -15.50
CA GLY A 432 18.03 6.90 -16.67
C GLY A 432 17.55 7.92 -17.71
N SER A 433 17.63 7.54 -18.99
CA SER A 433 17.47 8.47 -20.12
C SER A 433 16.11 9.17 -20.23
N ILE A 434 15.06 8.75 -19.51
CA ILE A 434 13.80 9.53 -19.46
C ILE A 434 13.97 10.86 -18.70
N PHE A 435 15.07 11.07 -17.98
CA PHE A 435 15.36 12.34 -17.30
C PHE A 435 15.95 13.41 -18.23
N LYS A 436 16.48 13.02 -19.39
CA LYS A 436 17.13 13.93 -20.35
C LYS A 436 16.24 15.09 -20.85
N PRO A 437 14.92 14.91 -21.10
CA PRO A 437 14.02 16.01 -21.39
C PRO A 437 14.04 17.12 -20.32
N VAL A 438 14.09 16.76 -19.03
CA VAL A 438 14.21 17.72 -17.92
C VAL A 438 15.54 18.47 -18.01
N THR A 439 16.64 17.76 -18.16
CA THR A 439 17.99 18.34 -18.29
C THR A 439 18.11 19.27 -19.49
N GLY A 440 17.60 18.85 -20.66
CA GLY A 440 17.63 19.62 -21.89
C GLY A 440 16.81 20.90 -21.80
N TYR A 441 15.58 20.80 -21.30
CA TYR A 441 14.71 21.95 -21.09
C TYR A 441 15.31 22.95 -20.08
N ALA A 442 15.82 22.46 -18.95
CA ALA A 442 16.48 23.26 -17.94
C ALA A 442 17.67 24.04 -18.52
N ALA A 443 18.48 23.40 -19.36
CA ALA A 443 19.64 24.01 -19.97
C ALA A 443 19.26 25.12 -20.98
N LEU A 444 18.20 24.93 -21.77
CA LEU A 444 17.67 25.97 -22.65
C LEU A 444 17.15 27.16 -21.85
N MET A 445 16.37 26.90 -20.80
CA MET A 445 15.81 27.95 -19.94
C MET A 445 16.87 28.75 -19.18
N GLU A 446 17.94 28.09 -18.74
CA GLU A 446 19.08 28.72 -18.07
C GLU A 446 20.07 29.38 -19.05
N GLY A 447 19.86 29.25 -20.36
CA GLY A 447 20.73 29.80 -21.40
C GLY A 447 22.12 29.14 -21.47
N VAL A 448 22.21 27.89 -21.01
CA VAL A 448 23.44 27.08 -21.03
C VAL A 448 23.75 26.57 -22.44
N ILE A 449 22.70 26.38 -23.24
CA ILE A 449 22.74 26.01 -24.66
C ILE A 449 21.73 26.85 -25.44
N THR A 450 21.89 26.88 -26.76
CA THR A 450 20.87 27.35 -27.70
C THR A 450 20.28 26.17 -28.46
N PRO A 451 19.05 26.28 -29.02
CA PRO A 451 18.45 25.17 -29.78
C PRO A 451 19.31 24.69 -30.96
N GLU A 452 20.07 25.59 -31.58
CA GLU A 452 20.92 25.31 -32.73
C GLU A 452 22.35 24.90 -32.37
N GLU A 453 22.72 24.97 -31.08
CA GLU A 453 24.07 24.58 -30.66
C GLU A 453 24.27 23.08 -30.83
N THR A 454 25.32 22.72 -31.58
CA THR A 454 25.70 21.33 -31.82
C THR A 454 26.91 20.92 -30.97
N ILE A 455 26.89 19.70 -30.42
CA ILE A 455 27.99 19.09 -29.68
C ILE A 455 28.32 17.74 -30.31
N ASP A 456 29.61 17.49 -30.56
CA ASP A 456 30.07 16.20 -31.09
C ASP A 456 30.34 15.20 -29.96
N CYS A 457 29.82 13.98 -30.09
CA CYS A 457 30.09 12.91 -29.14
C CYS A 457 31.55 12.41 -29.28
N GLN A 458 32.29 12.45 -28.18
CA GLN A 458 33.67 11.94 -28.11
C GLN A 458 33.77 10.63 -27.30
N ASP A 459 32.66 9.91 -27.15
CA ASP A 459 32.49 8.76 -26.26
C ASP A 459 32.70 9.09 -24.77
N GLU A 460 33.92 8.98 -24.26
CA GLU A 460 34.24 9.19 -22.84
C GLU A 460 34.27 10.68 -22.47
N TYR A 461 33.48 11.08 -21.47
CA TYR A 461 33.46 12.45 -20.97
C TYR A 461 34.57 12.72 -19.95
N THR A 462 35.80 12.81 -20.45
CA THR A 462 37.01 13.11 -19.65
C THR A 462 37.02 14.47 -18.93
N PRO A 463 36.33 15.55 -19.38
CA PRO A 463 36.43 16.87 -18.74
C PRO A 463 36.01 16.93 -17.26
N ALA A 464 35.16 16.01 -16.81
CA ALA A 464 34.68 15.93 -15.42
C ALA A 464 35.53 15.03 -14.51
N VAL A 465 36.49 14.29 -15.07
CA VAL A 465 37.20 13.21 -14.36
C VAL A 465 38.65 13.60 -14.11
N GLN A 466 39.05 13.61 -12.83
CA GLN A 466 40.44 13.89 -12.45
C GLN A 466 41.30 12.62 -12.42
N GLN A 467 40.72 11.47 -12.06
CA GLN A 467 41.37 10.15 -12.01
C GLN A 467 40.33 9.05 -12.27
N GLY A 468 40.73 7.97 -12.96
CA GLY A 468 39.87 6.82 -13.25
C GLY A 468 39.24 6.85 -14.65
N LYS A 469 38.36 5.88 -14.92
CA LYS A 469 37.64 5.76 -16.20
C LYS A 469 36.50 6.78 -16.26
N ALA A 470 36.40 7.51 -17.37
CA ALA A 470 35.31 8.45 -17.58
C ALA A 470 34.03 7.77 -18.09
N PRO A 471 32.84 8.31 -17.75
CA PRO A 471 31.60 7.77 -18.27
C PRO A 471 31.53 7.98 -19.79
N GLY A 472 31.24 6.90 -20.51
CA GLY A 472 31.11 6.87 -21.97
C GLY A 472 29.69 7.13 -22.46
N CYS A 473 29.56 7.22 -23.78
CA CYS A 473 28.25 7.16 -24.41
C CYS A 473 27.72 5.72 -24.41
N TRP A 474 26.43 5.53 -24.68
CA TRP A 474 25.84 4.19 -24.75
C TRP A 474 26.17 3.47 -26.06
N THR A 475 26.59 4.21 -27.09
CA THR A 475 26.87 3.69 -28.44
C THR A 475 28.35 3.33 -28.60
N ASP A 476 28.62 2.19 -29.22
CA ASP A 476 29.95 1.79 -29.67
C ASP A 476 30.39 2.53 -30.96
N TYR A 477 29.51 3.37 -31.52
CA TYR A 477 29.72 4.12 -32.76
C TYR A 477 29.52 5.63 -32.54
N PRO A 478 30.44 6.32 -31.83
CA PRO A 478 30.32 7.76 -31.54
C PRO A 478 30.21 8.63 -32.78
N GLN A 479 30.72 8.16 -33.93
CA GLN A 479 30.61 8.85 -35.22
C GLN A 479 29.15 9.02 -35.70
N ASN A 480 28.20 8.25 -35.18
CA ASN A 480 26.78 8.44 -35.48
C ASN A 480 26.19 9.61 -34.68
N HIS A 481 26.84 9.98 -33.57
CA HIS A 481 26.44 11.04 -32.64
C HIS A 481 27.27 12.31 -32.85
N GLN A 482 27.49 12.71 -34.10
CA GLN A 482 28.15 13.97 -34.45
C GLN A 482 27.11 15.05 -34.78
N GLY A 483 27.43 16.31 -34.50
CA GLY A 483 26.55 17.45 -34.75
C GLY A 483 25.25 17.40 -33.95
N GLU A 484 25.29 16.90 -32.71
CA GLU A 484 24.08 16.73 -31.88
C GLU A 484 23.58 18.08 -31.40
N ASN A 485 22.41 18.52 -31.87
CA ASN A 485 21.64 19.58 -31.21
C ASN A 485 20.67 18.96 -30.19
N ILE A 486 19.87 19.76 -29.49
CA ILE A 486 18.98 19.23 -28.44
C ILE A 486 17.95 18.21 -28.96
N VAL A 487 17.37 18.46 -30.15
CA VAL A 487 16.38 17.58 -30.79
C VAL A 487 17.02 16.23 -31.11
N LYS A 488 18.13 16.26 -31.85
CA LYS A 488 18.87 15.07 -32.26
C LYS A 488 19.44 14.31 -31.06
N ALA A 489 19.95 15.02 -30.05
CA ALA A 489 20.48 14.41 -28.84
C ALA A 489 19.41 13.66 -28.04
N LEU A 490 18.15 14.13 -28.04
CA LEU A 490 17.02 13.43 -27.43
C LEU A 490 16.64 12.19 -28.25
N LYS A 491 16.58 12.30 -29.58
CA LYS A 491 16.34 11.20 -30.51
C LYS A 491 17.35 10.06 -30.34
N ASP A 492 18.63 10.39 -30.50
CA ASP A 492 19.78 9.47 -30.43
C ASP A 492 20.13 9.12 -28.97
N SER A 493 19.48 9.78 -28.01
CA SER A 493 19.71 9.61 -26.58
C SER A 493 21.19 9.78 -26.21
N CYS A 494 21.90 10.73 -26.81
CA CYS A 494 23.34 10.91 -26.69
C CYS A 494 23.78 11.30 -25.27
N ASN A 495 24.42 10.38 -24.52
CA ASN A 495 24.85 10.68 -23.14
C ASN A 495 25.90 11.81 -23.10
N TYR A 496 26.83 11.84 -24.06
CA TYR A 496 27.90 12.84 -24.09
C TYR A 496 27.36 14.28 -24.18
N TYR A 497 26.32 14.50 -24.99
CA TYR A 497 25.62 15.78 -25.08
C TYR A 497 25.09 16.19 -23.68
N PHE A 498 24.34 15.32 -23.02
CA PHE A 498 23.75 15.61 -21.72
C PHE A 498 24.78 15.69 -20.58
N TYR A 499 25.91 14.98 -20.66
CA TYR A 499 27.05 15.18 -19.76
C TYR A 499 27.61 16.59 -19.91
N THR A 500 27.87 17.01 -21.14
CA THR A 500 28.38 18.36 -21.45
C THR A 500 27.46 19.44 -20.92
N VAL A 501 26.17 19.31 -21.20
CA VAL A 501 25.14 20.27 -20.79
C VAL A 501 25.02 20.34 -19.26
N SER A 502 25.02 19.19 -18.59
CA SER A 502 24.86 19.12 -17.13
C SER A 502 26.09 19.65 -16.39
N ASP A 503 27.29 19.38 -16.91
CA ASP A 503 28.55 19.91 -16.38
C ASP A 503 28.60 21.43 -16.48
N ARG A 504 28.15 22.01 -17.61
CA ARG A 504 28.04 23.47 -17.79
C ARG A 504 26.97 24.10 -16.89
N MET A 505 25.83 23.42 -16.72
CA MET A 505 24.70 23.90 -15.92
C MET A 505 24.98 23.86 -14.41
N GLY A 506 25.66 22.80 -13.95
CA GLY A 506 25.87 22.54 -12.52
C GLY A 506 24.62 21.97 -11.83
N ILE A 507 24.83 21.35 -10.67
CA ILE A 507 23.77 20.58 -9.98
C ILE A 507 22.64 21.46 -9.44
N ASP A 508 22.94 22.63 -8.86
CA ASP A 508 21.94 23.44 -8.16
C ASP A 508 20.81 23.88 -9.09
N LYS A 509 21.16 24.24 -10.34
CA LYS A 509 20.19 24.60 -11.38
C LYS A 509 19.40 23.38 -11.83
N LEU A 510 20.05 22.23 -12.02
CA LEU A 510 19.38 21.00 -12.42
C LEU A 510 18.35 20.57 -11.37
N THR A 511 18.72 20.58 -10.09
CA THR A 511 17.82 20.25 -8.97
C THR A 511 16.65 21.24 -8.90
N LYS A 512 16.91 22.56 -9.02
CA LYS A 512 15.84 23.57 -9.06
C LYS A 512 14.81 23.29 -10.16
N TRP A 513 15.26 22.92 -11.36
CA TRP A 513 14.35 22.59 -12.46
C TRP A 513 13.60 21.30 -12.20
N ALA A 514 14.26 20.25 -11.70
CA ALA A 514 13.58 19.03 -11.29
C ALA A 514 12.50 19.28 -10.23
N ASP A 515 12.76 20.15 -9.25
CA ASP A 515 11.77 20.58 -8.27
C ASP A 515 10.59 21.30 -8.94
N THR A 516 10.88 22.15 -9.93
CA THR A 516 9.87 22.88 -10.71
C THR A 516 8.98 21.93 -11.51
N PHE A 517 9.51 20.81 -12.01
CA PHE A 517 8.76 19.71 -12.63
C PHE A 517 7.99 18.84 -11.63
N GLY A 518 8.16 19.06 -10.31
CA GLY A 518 7.51 18.26 -9.27
C GLY A 518 8.20 16.92 -9.02
N LEU A 519 9.51 16.78 -9.26
CA LEU A 519 10.24 15.53 -9.00
C LEU A 519 10.78 15.41 -7.56
N SER A 520 10.58 16.43 -6.72
CA SER A 520 11.06 16.43 -5.33
C SER A 520 9.93 16.65 -4.30
N SER A 521 8.67 16.51 -4.74
CA SER A 521 7.49 16.58 -3.88
C SER A 521 6.57 15.40 -4.14
N LYS A 522 5.66 15.15 -3.19
CA LYS A 522 4.50 14.30 -3.45
C LYS A 522 3.67 14.84 -4.61
N THR A 523 3.04 13.93 -5.34
CA THR A 523 2.16 14.22 -6.47
C THR A 523 0.77 14.64 -6.04
N GLY A 524 0.35 14.24 -4.84
CA GLY A 524 -0.98 14.53 -4.30
C GLY A 524 -2.00 13.42 -4.54
N ILE A 525 -1.59 12.30 -5.16
CA ILE A 525 -2.46 11.16 -5.45
C ILE A 525 -3.14 10.66 -4.18
N GLU A 526 -4.46 10.47 -4.22
CA GLU A 526 -5.28 10.13 -3.05
C GLU A 526 -5.26 8.63 -2.72
N LEU A 527 -4.05 8.04 -2.73
CA LEU A 527 -3.79 6.64 -2.39
C LEU A 527 -2.73 6.53 -1.28
N PRO A 528 -2.82 5.51 -0.40
CA PRO A 528 -1.84 5.33 0.66
C PRO A 528 -0.50 4.85 0.11
N GLY A 529 0.59 5.18 0.80
CA GLY A 529 1.92 4.65 0.49
C GLY A 529 2.69 5.38 -0.62
N GLU A 530 2.26 6.58 -1.03
CA GLU A 530 3.02 7.39 -1.98
C GLU A 530 4.44 7.73 -1.46
N VAL A 531 5.46 7.41 -2.26
CA VAL A 531 6.86 7.73 -2.01
C VAL A 531 7.27 8.96 -2.81
N THR A 532 7.98 9.88 -2.14
CA THR A 532 8.53 11.07 -2.79
C THR A 532 9.75 10.71 -3.65
N SER A 533 9.73 11.17 -4.90
CA SER A 533 10.90 11.12 -5.78
C SER A 533 12.02 12.03 -5.26
N HIS A 534 13.26 11.78 -5.63
CA HIS A 534 14.39 12.63 -5.29
C HIS A 534 15.41 12.69 -6.43
N VAL A 535 15.90 13.90 -6.69
CA VAL A 535 16.98 14.12 -7.65
C VAL A 535 18.31 14.23 -6.93
N ALA A 536 19.32 13.53 -7.45
CA ALA A 536 20.62 13.48 -6.81
C ALA A 536 21.20 14.88 -6.60
N ASN A 537 21.70 15.11 -5.39
CA ASN A 537 22.49 16.27 -4.98
C ASN A 537 23.31 15.84 -3.74
N GLN A 538 24.08 16.75 -3.13
CA GLN A 538 24.87 16.41 -1.94
C GLN A 538 24.00 15.87 -0.79
N GLN A 539 22.84 16.46 -0.50
CA GLN A 539 21.97 16.05 0.61
C GLN A 539 21.32 14.69 0.36
N VAL A 540 20.96 14.40 -0.90
CA VAL A 540 20.42 13.09 -1.27
C VAL A 540 21.51 12.03 -1.24
N LEU A 541 22.73 12.35 -1.70
CA LEU A 541 23.88 11.44 -1.69
C LEU A 541 24.33 11.13 -0.26
N TYR A 542 24.47 12.17 0.56
CA TYR A 542 24.79 12.07 1.98
C TYR A 542 24.41 13.35 2.73
N ASP A 543 23.44 13.22 3.65
CA ASP A 543 23.07 14.25 4.62
C ASP A 543 23.80 13.98 5.94
N ASN A 544 24.80 14.80 6.25
CA ASN A 544 25.61 14.65 7.46
C ASN A 544 24.89 15.03 8.76
N THR A 545 23.66 15.56 8.67
CA THR A 545 22.81 15.86 9.83
C THR A 545 21.93 14.69 10.24
N LYS A 546 21.79 13.68 9.37
CA LYS A 546 20.98 12.48 9.60
C LYS A 546 21.84 11.28 10.00
N GLU A 547 21.22 10.33 10.69
CA GLU A 547 21.86 9.06 11.02
C GLU A 547 22.29 8.33 9.74
N ILE A 548 23.47 7.71 9.75
CA ILE A 548 23.98 6.92 8.62
C ILE A 548 23.14 5.65 8.43
N ASN A 549 22.71 5.04 9.54
CA ASN A 549 21.85 3.86 9.55
C ASN A 549 20.39 4.32 9.63
N GLY A 550 19.57 4.03 8.62
CA GLY A 550 18.13 4.31 8.64
C GLY A 550 17.68 5.76 8.41
N GLY A 551 18.56 6.76 8.59
CA GLY A 551 18.23 8.17 8.36
C GLY A 551 18.45 8.69 6.93
N GLN A 552 19.21 7.96 6.10
CA GLN A 552 19.58 8.38 4.75
C GLN A 552 18.55 7.94 3.70
N LEU A 553 18.48 8.67 2.58
CA LEU A 553 17.59 8.32 1.45
C LEU A 553 18.14 7.19 0.56
N ASN A 554 19.41 6.83 0.73
CA ASN A 554 20.07 5.78 -0.05
C ASN A 554 21.10 5.05 0.82
N SER A 555 21.54 3.88 0.37
CA SER A 555 22.45 2.99 1.12
C SER A 555 23.94 3.32 0.97
N LYS A 556 24.35 4.24 0.09
CA LYS A 556 25.78 4.55 -0.14
C LYS A 556 26.51 5.04 1.11
N PRO A 557 25.95 5.94 1.96
CA PRO A 557 26.62 6.34 3.20
C PRO A 557 26.92 5.17 4.13
N TYR A 558 25.98 4.22 4.24
CA TYR A 558 26.15 3.00 5.02
C TYR A 558 27.30 2.13 4.46
N LEU A 559 27.29 1.89 3.14
CA LEU A 559 28.34 1.08 2.48
C LEU A 559 29.72 1.74 2.55
N VAL A 560 29.79 3.07 2.45
CA VAL A 560 31.02 3.85 2.64
C VAL A 560 31.53 3.72 4.07
N ARG A 561 30.65 3.84 5.08
CA ARG A 561 31.03 3.60 6.48
C ARG A 561 31.64 2.21 6.65
N LEU A 562 30.99 1.15 6.16
CA LEU A 562 31.53 -0.21 6.22
C LEU A 562 32.89 -0.34 5.52
N SER A 563 33.09 0.36 4.41
CA SER A 563 34.37 0.39 3.69
C SER A 563 35.46 1.09 4.50
N VAL A 564 35.12 2.20 5.18
CA VAL A 564 36.02 2.87 6.14
C VAL A 564 36.36 1.94 7.30
N GLU A 565 35.39 1.25 7.89
CA GLU A 565 35.62 0.28 8.98
C GLU A 565 36.57 -0.84 8.56
N LYS A 566 36.35 -1.41 7.38
CA LYS A 566 37.22 -2.44 6.79
C LYS A 566 38.65 -1.92 6.66
N GLN A 567 38.82 -0.67 6.22
CA GLN A 567 40.12 -0.05 6.09
C GLN A 567 40.77 0.24 7.46
N LEU A 568 40.00 0.70 8.45
CA LEU A 568 40.47 0.92 9.82
C LEU A 568 40.92 -0.40 10.48
N LYS A 569 40.17 -1.50 10.29
CA LYS A 569 40.55 -2.86 10.75
C LYS A 569 41.88 -3.31 10.15
N LYS A 570 42.13 -3.00 8.87
CA LYS A 570 43.41 -3.27 8.20
C LYS A 570 44.58 -2.50 8.83
N TYR A 571 44.34 -1.27 9.30
CA TYR A 571 45.35 -0.52 10.06
C TYR A 571 45.62 -1.12 11.44
N GLY A 572 44.59 -1.67 12.09
CA GLY A 572 44.66 -2.34 13.40
C GLY A 572 45.47 -3.63 13.43
N LEU A 573 45.44 -4.43 12.35
CA LEU A 573 46.31 -5.60 12.20
C LEU A 573 47.81 -5.30 12.39
N MET A 574 48.23 -4.03 12.28
CA MET A 574 49.61 -3.59 12.49
C MET A 574 49.92 -3.11 13.92
N ARG A 575 48.93 -2.94 14.83
CA ARG A 575 49.12 -2.26 16.14
C ARG A 575 48.35 -2.81 17.36
N GLY A 576 47.38 -3.72 17.20
CA GLY A 576 46.63 -4.31 18.32
C GLY A 576 45.16 -4.57 17.96
N THR A 577 44.41 -5.24 18.86
CA THR A 577 42.98 -5.54 18.70
C THR A 577 42.10 -4.39 19.21
N TYR A 578 41.40 -3.69 18.31
CA TYR A 578 40.31 -2.76 18.65
C TYR A 578 38.98 -3.49 18.78
N THR A 579 38.03 -2.98 19.58
CA THR A 579 36.66 -3.51 19.56
C THR A 579 35.92 -3.05 18.31
N ASP A 580 34.93 -3.84 17.86
CA ASP A 580 34.10 -3.45 16.71
C ASP A 580 33.37 -2.13 16.96
N GLU A 581 32.93 -1.88 18.20
CA GLU A 581 32.28 -0.64 18.61
C GLU A 581 33.21 0.59 18.47
N GLN A 582 34.49 0.46 18.82
CA GLN A 582 35.47 1.54 18.63
C GLN A 582 35.67 1.87 17.15
N VAL A 583 35.75 0.83 16.31
CA VAL A 583 35.93 0.99 14.87
C VAL A 583 34.70 1.64 14.24
N GLU A 584 33.50 1.21 14.62
CA GLU A 584 32.24 1.77 14.14
C GLU A 584 32.08 3.24 14.53
N ARG A 585 32.34 3.60 15.81
CA ARG A 585 32.31 5.00 16.25
C ARG A 585 33.32 5.86 15.49
N CYS A 586 34.55 5.36 15.31
CA CYS A 586 35.59 6.05 14.55
C CYS A 586 35.18 6.29 13.09
N ALA A 587 34.69 5.23 12.41
CA ALA A 587 34.22 5.32 11.03
C ALA A 587 33.04 6.29 10.89
N THR A 588 32.08 6.24 11.82
CA THR A 588 30.92 7.15 11.84
C THR A 588 31.35 8.60 11.96
N ARG A 589 32.21 8.93 12.94
CA ARG A 589 32.75 10.30 13.12
C ARG A 589 33.53 10.77 11.88
N ILE A 590 34.27 9.87 11.23
CA ILE A 590 35.03 10.18 10.01
C ILE A 590 34.09 10.48 8.83
N VAL A 591 33.06 9.65 8.62
CA VAL A 591 32.08 9.83 7.54
C VAL A 591 31.32 11.16 7.71
N GLN A 592 30.97 11.53 8.95
CA GLN A 592 30.34 12.80 9.30
C GLN A 592 31.16 14.06 8.97
N LEU A 593 32.45 13.92 8.66
CA LEU A 593 33.26 15.05 8.19
C LEU A 593 32.90 15.47 6.76
N VAL A 594 32.29 14.59 5.95
CA VAL A 594 31.90 14.94 4.58
C VAL A 594 30.91 16.11 4.61
N GLY A 595 31.16 17.11 3.77
CA GLY A 595 30.37 18.35 3.72
C GLY A 595 30.75 19.43 4.75
N THR A 596 31.66 19.16 5.69
CA THR A 596 32.06 20.15 6.72
C THR A 596 33.21 21.08 6.31
N SER A 597 34.10 20.60 5.43
CA SER A 597 35.34 21.27 5.02
C SER A 597 35.85 20.71 3.70
N THR A 598 36.58 21.50 2.93
CA THR A 598 37.27 21.06 1.70
C THR A 598 38.54 20.26 1.98
N ASN A 599 39.12 20.40 3.18
CA ASN A 599 40.27 19.62 3.63
C ASN A 599 39.95 18.99 5.00
N ILE A 600 39.58 17.71 4.96
CA ILE A 600 39.23 16.92 6.15
C ILE A 600 40.37 16.03 6.65
N GLY A 601 41.52 16.03 5.95
CA GLY A 601 42.67 15.20 6.30
C GLY A 601 43.18 15.38 7.74
N PRO A 602 43.32 16.62 8.26
CA PRO A 602 43.66 16.85 9.66
C PRO A 602 42.64 16.27 10.64
N GLN A 603 41.34 16.47 10.39
CA GLN A 603 40.27 15.98 11.25
C GLN A 603 40.23 14.44 11.26
N ILE A 604 40.40 13.79 10.10
CA ILE A 604 40.49 12.32 10.00
C ILE A 604 41.61 11.79 10.90
N ARG A 605 42.79 12.43 10.88
CA ARG A 605 43.93 12.03 11.73
C ARG A 605 43.62 12.23 13.21
N SER A 606 43.00 13.36 13.58
CA SER A 606 42.61 13.64 14.96
C SER A 606 41.60 12.63 15.50
N ILE A 607 40.59 12.24 14.70
CA ILE A 607 39.59 11.24 15.10
C ILE A 607 40.23 9.87 15.27
N MET A 608 41.08 9.43 14.34
CA MET A 608 41.78 8.14 14.48
C MET A 608 42.70 8.10 15.71
N ARG A 609 43.29 9.24 16.08
CA ARG A 609 44.06 9.37 17.32
C ARG A 609 43.18 9.24 18.55
N GLU A 610 42.01 9.86 18.56
CA GLU A 610 41.11 9.88 19.71
C GLU A 610 40.38 8.55 19.94
N GLU A 611 39.90 7.90 18.87
CA GLU A 611 39.08 6.69 18.98
C GLU A 611 39.90 5.41 18.98
N LEU A 612 41.04 5.40 18.28
CA LEU A 612 41.84 4.19 18.02
C LEU A 612 43.30 4.34 18.46
N ASP A 613 43.67 5.41 19.16
CA ASP A 613 45.04 5.70 19.60
C ASP A 613 46.10 5.69 18.46
N ILE A 614 45.67 5.97 17.21
CA ILE A 614 46.57 6.03 16.06
C ILE A 614 47.26 7.40 16.03
N PRO A 615 48.59 7.50 16.23
CA PRO A 615 49.28 8.78 16.21
C PRO A 615 49.16 9.46 14.85
N GLU A 616 48.86 10.76 14.84
CA GLU A 616 48.68 11.53 13.60
C GLU A 616 49.90 11.47 12.69
N SER A 617 51.11 11.46 13.26
CA SER A 617 52.37 11.34 12.51
C SER A 617 52.46 10.02 11.73
N THR A 618 51.93 8.93 12.30
CA THR A 618 51.89 7.62 11.64
C THR A 618 50.88 7.65 10.49
N SER A 619 49.68 8.15 10.73
CA SER A 619 48.65 8.29 9.68
C SER A 619 49.08 9.21 8.54
N TYR A 620 49.82 10.27 8.86
CA TYR A 620 50.38 11.18 7.86
C TYR A 620 51.47 10.50 7.02
N ALA A 621 52.47 9.90 7.66
CA ALA A 621 53.59 9.25 6.97
C ALA A 621 53.14 8.08 6.07
N ARG A 622 52.10 7.35 6.50
CA ARG A 622 51.51 6.23 5.76
C ARG A 622 50.41 6.63 4.78
N ARG A 623 50.02 7.90 4.75
CA ARG A 623 48.93 8.44 3.90
C ARG A 623 47.56 7.78 4.13
N TRP A 624 47.31 7.20 5.31
CA TRP A 624 46.03 6.55 5.64
C TRP A 624 44.84 7.51 5.55
N HIS A 625 45.04 8.77 5.97
CA HIS A 625 44.02 9.79 5.80
C HIS A 625 43.68 10.06 4.32
N GLN A 626 44.61 9.87 3.38
CA GLN A 626 44.33 9.99 1.94
C GLN A 626 43.58 8.78 1.40
N GLU A 627 43.92 7.57 1.88
CA GLU A 627 43.17 6.35 1.54
C GLU A 627 41.72 6.43 2.02
N ILE A 628 41.49 6.83 3.28
CA ILE A 628 40.15 7.08 3.81
C ILE A 628 39.45 8.18 3.00
N ASN A 629 40.12 9.31 2.72
CA ASN A 629 39.52 10.38 1.93
C ASN A 629 39.14 9.93 0.51
N SER A 630 39.86 8.98 -0.07
CA SER A 630 39.50 8.36 -1.36
C SER A 630 38.20 7.56 -1.27
N ILE A 631 37.95 6.87 -0.15
CA ILE A 631 36.70 6.15 0.11
C ILE A 631 35.56 7.16 0.32
N LEU A 632 35.79 8.22 1.09
CA LEU A 632 34.80 9.28 1.34
C LEU A 632 34.41 10.06 0.07
N TYR A 633 35.24 10.03 -0.98
CA TYR A 633 34.95 10.66 -2.25
C TYR A 633 33.69 10.09 -2.92
N GLU A 634 33.30 8.84 -2.61
CA GLU A 634 32.10 8.20 -3.14
C GLU A 634 30.79 8.87 -2.67
N ILE A 635 30.81 9.53 -1.51
CA ILE A 635 29.67 10.27 -0.93
C ILE A 635 29.91 11.78 -0.89
N THR A 636 31.03 12.24 -1.48
CA THR A 636 31.33 13.66 -1.65
C THR A 636 30.88 14.10 -3.04
N TRP A 637 30.03 15.11 -3.11
CA TRP A 637 29.51 15.61 -4.37
C TRP A 637 30.63 16.11 -5.27
N ASN A 638 30.58 15.72 -6.55
CA ASN A 638 31.61 16.04 -7.52
C ASN A 638 31.03 16.17 -8.94
N ARG A 639 31.88 16.57 -9.89
CA ARG A 639 31.47 16.81 -11.28
C ARG A 639 30.99 15.53 -11.98
N VAL A 640 31.54 14.37 -11.63
CA VAL A 640 31.08 13.07 -12.17
C VAL A 640 29.65 12.78 -11.71
N GLN A 641 29.34 13.02 -10.43
CA GLN A 641 27.96 12.89 -9.93
C GLN A 641 27.00 13.85 -10.65
N THR A 642 27.45 15.08 -10.96
CA THR A 642 26.64 16.08 -11.68
C THR A 642 26.27 15.60 -13.09
N ILE A 643 27.24 15.10 -13.87
CA ILE A 643 26.96 14.62 -15.23
C ILE A 643 26.10 13.35 -15.23
N LEU A 644 26.31 12.43 -14.28
CA LEU A 644 25.48 11.23 -14.13
C LEU A 644 24.04 11.59 -13.75
N THR A 645 23.85 12.57 -12.88
CA THR A 645 22.51 13.09 -12.53
C THR A 645 21.81 13.67 -13.75
N GLY A 646 22.55 14.36 -14.63
CA GLY A 646 22.07 14.90 -15.90
C GLY A 646 21.40 13.89 -16.84
N ILE A 647 21.76 12.62 -16.73
CA ILE A 647 21.16 11.53 -17.51
C ILE A 647 20.24 10.64 -16.66
N GLY A 648 19.87 11.07 -15.46
CA GLY A 648 18.97 10.33 -14.56
C GLY A 648 19.60 9.15 -13.83
N GLN A 649 20.92 9.18 -13.59
CA GLN A 649 21.65 8.20 -12.78
C GLN A 649 22.16 8.84 -11.46
N SER A 650 23.18 8.24 -10.83
CA SER A 650 23.77 8.59 -9.52
C SER A 650 23.00 8.03 -8.31
N VAL A 651 22.23 8.86 -7.62
CA VAL A 651 21.30 8.51 -6.54
C VAL A 651 19.93 9.13 -6.81
N THR A 652 19.65 9.44 -8.08
CA THR A 652 18.37 9.97 -8.51
C THR A 652 17.38 8.83 -8.54
N ALA A 653 16.24 8.95 -7.87
CA ALA A 653 15.18 7.96 -7.93
C ALA A 653 13.83 8.64 -8.10
N VAL A 654 13.04 8.17 -9.07
CA VAL A 654 11.71 8.72 -9.36
C VAL A 654 10.65 7.62 -9.34
N THR A 655 9.43 7.99 -8.97
CA THR A 655 8.24 7.12 -9.00
C THR A 655 7.50 7.25 -10.32
N PRO A 656 6.85 6.20 -10.83
CA PRO A 656 6.08 6.28 -12.09
C PRO A 656 5.02 7.40 -12.09
N ILE A 657 4.35 7.66 -10.97
CA ILE A 657 3.36 8.75 -10.88
C ILE A 657 3.99 10.14 -11.00
N ALA A 658 5.16 10.36 -10.39
CA ALA A 658 5.89 11.62 -10.56
C ALA A 658 6.39 11.78 -12.02
N VAL A 659 6.77 10.67 -12.65
CA VAL A 659 7.13 10.63 -14.08
C VAL A 659 5.94 11.02 -14.96
N ALA A 660 4.76 10.46 -14.71
CA ALA A 660 3.54 10.79 -15.46
C ALA A 660 3.20 12.29 -15.35
N ARG A 661 3.37 12.87 -14.16
CA ARG A 661 3.14 14.29 -13.91
C ARG A 661 4.08 15.19 -14.71
N TYR A 662 5.40 14.92 -14.73
CA TYR A 662 6.31 15.80 -15.47
C TYR A 662 6.17 15.63 -16.99
N ILE A 663 5.91 14.41 -17.47
CA ILE A 663 5.66 14.18 -18.90
C ILE A 663 4.39 14.92 -19.34
N SER A 664 3.36 14.92 -18.49
CA SER A 664 2.15 15.72 -18.71
C SER A 664 2.48 17.21 -18.79
N ALA A 665 3.36 17.73 -17.93
CA ALA A 665 3.80 19.11 -17.97
C ALA A 665 4.56 19.46 -19.26
N ILE A 666 5.39 18.55 -19.80
CA ILE A 666 6.02 18.75 -21.11
C ILE A 666 4.96 18.79 -22.22
N ALA A 667 4.00 17.87 -22.16
CA ALA A 667 2.98 17.69 -23.19
C ALA A 667 1.97 18.85 -23.25
N ASN A 668 1.58 19.40 -22.09
CA ASN A 668 0.51 20.40 -21.97
C ASN A 668 0.99 21.87 -22.05
N GLY A 669 2.27 22.11 -22.39
CA GLY A 669 2.84 23.46 -22.47
C GLY A 669 3.38 24.04 -21.16
N GLY A 670 3.55 23.20 -20.12
CA GLY A 670 4.33 23.54 -18.93
C GLY A 670 3.56 23.63 -17.63
N ASN A 671 2.30 23.19 -17.57
CA ASN A 671 1.52 23.16 -16.33
C ASN A 671 1.75 21.85 -15.57
N VAL A 672 2.16 21.94 -14.31
CA VAL A 672 2.36 20.78 -13.44
C VAL A 672 1.13 20.64 -12.54
N TYR A 673 0.29 19.65 -12.83
CA TYR A 673 -0.94 19.39 -12.07
C TYR A 673 -0.69 18.47 -10.85
N GLU A 674 -1.49 18.60 -9.79
CA GLU A 674 -1.63 17.52 -8.80
C GLU A 674 -2.18 16.27 -9.48
N ALA A 675 -1.68 15.09 -9.09
CA ALA A 675 -2.22 13.83 -9.55
C ALA A 675 -3.52 13.52 -8.78
N SER A 676 -4.56 13.07 -9.48
CA SER A 676 -5.81 12.68 -8.84
C SER A 676 -6.41 11.38 -9.37
N ILE A 677 -6.97 10.59 -8.47
CA ILE A 677 -7.81 9.40 -8.74
C ILE A 677 -9.28 9.65 -8.40
N ILE A 678 -9.58 10.65 -7.58
CA ILE A 678 -10.93 10.93 -7.07
C ILE A 678 -11.55 12.02 -7.92
N LYS A 679 -12.66 11.71 -8.59
CA LYS A 679 -13.40 12.68 -9.41
C LYS A 679 -14.39 13.47 -8.56
N LYS A 680 -15.20 12.76 -7.76
CA LYS A 680 -16.19 13.36 -6.86
C LYS A 680 -16.75 12.36 -5.85
N VAL A 681 -17.34 12.88 -4.78
CA VAL A 681 -18.08 12.14 -3.75
C VAL A 681 -19.57 12.51 -3.85
N VAL A 682 -20.44 11.51 -3.84
CA VAL A 682 -21.89 11.66 -4.03
C VAL A 682 -22.62 11.05 -2.85
N ALA A 683 -23.51 11.81 -2.22
CA ALA A 683 -24.33 11.33 -1.12
C ALA A 683 -25.42 10.35 -1.59
N PRO A 684 -26.01 9.54 -0.69
CA PRO A 684 -27.09 8.62 -1.04
C PRO A 684 -28.33 9.26 -1.70
N ASP A 685 -28.55 10.57 -1.49
CA ASP A 685 -29.63 11.34 -2.11
C ASP A 685 -29.30 11.85 -3.53
N GLY A 686 -28.08 11.59 -4.02
CA GLY A 686 -27.57 12.02 -5.31
C GLY A 686 -26.92 13.40 -5.32
N SER A 687 -26.87 14.10 -4.19
CA SER A 687 -26.18 15.39 -4.09
C SER A 687 -24.66 15.19 -4.11
N THR A 688 -23.93 16.15 -4.71
CA THR A 688 -22.46 16.12 -4.71
C THR A 688 -21.95 16.69 -3.40
N VAL A 689 -21.20 15.89 -2.65
CA VAL A 689 -20.58 16.26 -1.37
C VAL A 689 -19.27 16.99 -1.63
N GLU A 690 -18.45 16.43 -2.51
CA GLU A 690 -17.14 16.93 -2.87
C GLU A 690 -16.91 16.71 -4.36
N GLN A 691 -16.26 17.66 -5.02
CA GLN A 691 -15.79 17.54 -6.38
C GLN A 691 -14.32 17.93 -6.43
N ASN A 692 -13.51 17.12 -7.11
CA ASN A 692 -12.11 17.42 -7.27
C ASN A 692 -11.87 18.09 -8.62
N ASP A 693 -11.47 19.35 -8.57
CA ASP A 693 -11.11 20.12 -9.76
C ASP A 693 -9.58 20.13 -9.94
N PRO A 694 -9.07 20.13 -11.19
CA PRO A 694 -7.63 20.13 -11.45
C PRO A 694 -6.89 21.30 -10.79
N LYS A 695 -5.77 20.99 -10.10
CA LYS A 695 -4.96 21.98 -9.39
C LYS A 695 -3.56 22.07 -9.99
N VAL A 696 -3.16 23.27 -10.40
CA VAL A 696 -1.79 23.54 -10.87
C VAL A 696 -0.90 23.84 -9.66
N VAL A 697 0.13 23.02 -9.46
CA VAL A 697 1.13 23.18 -8.38
C VAL A 697 2.24 24.13 -8.79
N SER A 698 2.70 24.02 -10.03
CA SER A 698 3.78 24.85 -10.58
C SER A 698 3.63 24.98 -12.10
N THR A 699 4.36 25.95 -12.67
CA THR A 699 4.43 26.16 -14.11
C THR A 699 5.88 26.29 -14.54
N LEU A 700 6.26 25.64 -15.65
CA LEU A 700 7.61 25.69 -16.21
C LEU A 700 7.98 27.06 -16.81
N GLY A 701 6.98 27.90 -17.08
CA GLY A 701 7.17 29.28 -17.55
C GLY A 701 7.81 29.40 -18.93
N ASP A 702 7.44 28.52 -19.87
CA ASP A 702 8.02 28.51 -21.22
C ASP A 702 7.58 29.73 -22.05
N THR A 703 8.31 30.82 -21.87
CA THR A 703 8.08 32.08 -22.60
C THR A 703 8.76 32.13 -23.97
N LYS A 704 9.64 31.15 -24.27
CA LYS A 704 10.48 31.14 -25.46
C LYS A 704 10.12 30.03 -26.44
N GLY A 705 9.17 29.16 -26.11
CA GLY A 705 8.76 28.02 -26.93
C GLY A 705 9.78 26.88 -26.92
N TYR A 706 10.56 26.75 -25.86
CA TYR A 706 11.60 25.72 -25.77
C TYR A 706 11.06 24.32 -25.57
N LEU A 707 9.84 24.17 -25.04
CA LEU A 707 9.17 22.86 -24.95
C LEU A 707 8.95 22.25 -26.33
N GLU A 708 8.77 23.03 -27.39
CA GLU A 708 8.57 22.49 -28.75
C GLU A 708 9.77 21.67 -29.22
N TYR A 709 11.01 22.13 -28.98
CA TYR A 709 12.21 21.35 -29.31
C TYR A 709 12.34 20.07 -28.49
N ILE A 710 11.86 20.08 -27.25
CA ILE A 710 11.85 18.89 -26.40
C ILE A 710 10.82 17.89 -26.91
N LYS A 711 9.62 18.36 -27.25
CA LYS A 711 8.55 17.53 -27.84
C LYS A 711 8.97 16.96 -29.19
N GLU A 712 9.58 17.77 -30.06
CA GLU A 712 10.13 17.35 -31.36
C GLU A 712 11.19 16.26 -31.18
N GLY A 713 12.16 16.46 -30.28
CA GLY A 713 13.18 15.45 -29.99
C GLY A 713 12.60 14.15 -29.43
N MET A 714 11.50 14.23 -28.67
CA MET A 714 10.75 13.05 -28.22
C MET A 714 9.92 12.40 -29.34
N HIS A 715 9.43 13.18 -30.30
CA HIS A 715 8.70 12.67 -31.48
C HIS A 715 9.61 11.84 -32.37
N GLU A 716 10.84 12.30 -32.62
CA GLU A 716 11.79 11.57 -33.47
C GLU A 716 12.24 10.22 -32.86
N VAL A 717 12.06 9.98 -31.55
CA VAL A 717 12.42 8.71 -30.89
C VAL A 717 11.67 7.50 -31.46
N VAL A 718 10.45 7.68 -31.94
CA VAL A 718 9.64 6.60 -32.53
C VAL A 718 9.78 6.53 -34.06
N SER A 719 10.48 7.48 -34.68
CA SER A 719 10.64 7.53 -36.13
C SER A 719 11.68 6.53 -36.62
N ALA A 720 11.24 5.60 -37.47
CA ALA A 720 12.12 4.64 -38.15
C ALA A 720 12.93 5.28 -39.28
N GLU A 721 12.38 6.31 -39.94
CA GLU A 721 13.10 7.06 -40.98
C GLU A 721 14.28 7.83 -40.38
N ASP A 722 14.15 8.27 -39.13
CA ASP A 722 15.16 9.06 -38.43
C ASP A 722 16.06 8.24 -37.49
N GLY A 723 15.83 6.92 -37.38
CA GLY A 723 16.68 6.00 -36.60
C GLY A 723 16.50 6.08 -35.07
N GLY A 724 15.33 6.48 -34.60
CA GLY A 724 15.06 6.68 -33.17
C GLY A 724 15.15 5.40 -32.32
N THR A 725 15.47 5.55 -31.03
CA THR A 725 15.70 4.41 -30.10
C THR A 725 14.49 3.48 -29.87
N ALA A 726 13.28 3.88 -30.26
CA ALA A 726 12.08 3.05 -30.19
C ALA A 726 11.52 2.67 -31.57
N ALA A 727 12.22 3.02 -32.66
CA ALA A 727 11.76 2.85 -34.04
C ALA A 727 11.25 1.43 -34.34
N ASP A 728 11.97 0.39 -33.92
CA ASP A 728 11.63 -1.01 -34.23
C ASP A 728 10.24 -1.41 -33.73
N ILE A 729 9.75 -0.82 -32.64
CA ILE A 729 8.46 -1.16 -32.03
C ILE A 729 7.31 -0.43 -32.71
N PHE A 730 7.56 0.77 -33.22
CA PHE A 730 6.58 1.66 -33.84
C PHE A 730 6.63 1.67 -35.38
N THR A 731 7.55 0.91 -35.98
CA THR A 731 7.61 0.74 -37.43
C THR A 731 6.32 0.10 -37.93
N GLY A 732 5.64 0.78 -38.87
CA GLY A 732 4.37 0.32 -39.45
C GLY A 732 3.16 0.44 -38.52
N PHE A 733 3.31 1.11 -37.37
CA PHE A 733 2.19 1.39 -36.48
C PHE A 733 1.36 2.59 -37.00
N GLU A 734 0.02 2.45 -37.00
CA GLU A 734 -0.89 3.43 -37.62
C GLU A 734 -0.74 4.84 -37.02
N TYR A 735 -0.49 4.93 -35.72
CA TYR A 735 -0.48 6.19 -34.98
C TYR A 735 0.93 6.71 -34.68
N THR A 736 1.98 6.25 -35.37
CA THR A 736 3.37 6.66 -35.09
C THR A 736 3.58 8.18 -35.19
N SER A 737 2.91 8.86 -36.14
CA SER A 737 2.97 10.32 -36.27
C SER A 737 2.36 11.08 -35.09
N ASP A 738 1.54 10.42 -34.27
CA ASP A 738 0.81 11.04 -33.16
C ASP A 738 1.53 10.84 -31.82
N ILE A 739 2.76 10.33 -31.81
CA ILE A 739 3.45 9.93 -30.57
C ILE A 739 4.75 10.70 -30.39
N ALA A 740 4.95 11.23 -29.19
CA ALA A 740 6.27 11.61 -28.71
C ALA A 740 6.63 10.75 -27.50
N ALA A 741 7.85 10.22 -27.48
CA ALA A 741 8.28 9.25 -26.49
C ALA A 741 9.73 9.43 -26.05
N LYS A 742 10.09 8.75 -24.95
CA LYS A 742 11.48 8.59 -24.54
C LYS A 742 11.70 7.22 -23.90
N THR A 743 12.77 6.57 -24.35
CA THR A 743 13.29 5.33 -23.74
C THR A 743 14.22 5.66 -22.57
N GLY A 744 14.20 4.82 -21.53
CA GLY A 744 15.13 4.85 -20.41
C GLY A 744 15.58 3.45 -20.03
N THR A 745 16.89 3.24 -20.00
CA THR A 745 17.50 2.04 -19.45
C THR A 745 18.35 2.46 -18.26
N ALA A 746 18.02 1.95 -17.07
CA ALA A 746 18.77 2.21 -15.85
C ALA A 746 19.56 0.96 -15.45
N GLN A 747 20.86 1.14 -15.26
CA GLN A 747 21.76 0.04 -14.93
C GLN A 747 21.67 -0.28 -13.45
N VAL A 748 21.21 -1.48 -13.11
CA VAL A 748 21.10 -1.91 -11.69
C VAL A 748 22.28 -2.79 -11.26
N SER A 749 22.93 -3.47 -12.22
CA SER A 749 24.04 -4.37 -11.94
C SER A 749 25.00 -4.46 -13.13
N GLN A 750 26.02 -5.31 -13.01
CA GLN A 750 26.93 -5.63 -14.12
C GLN A 750 26.28 -6.57 -15.15
N ILE A 751 25.08 -7.10 -14.88
CA ILE A 751 24.33 -7.97 -15.77
C ILE A 751 23.29 -7.13 -16.51
N ASP A 752 23.49 -6.98 -17.82
CA ASP A 752 22.64 -6.19 -18.71
C ASP A 752 21.18 -6.65 -18.76
N LEU A 753 20.93 -7.95 -18.56
CA LEU A 753 19.57 -8.50 -18.48
C LEU A 753 18.79 -7.96 -17.27
N GLU A 754 19.46 -7.49 -16.22
CA GLU A 754 18.80 -6.98 -15.00
C GLU A 754 18.50 -5.48 -15.10
N ASN A 755 18.89 -4.80 -16.18
CA ASN A 755 18.62 -3.37 -16.31
C ASN A 755 17.11 -3.08 -16.20
N SER A 756 16.77 -1.97 -15.55
CA SER A 756 15.37 -1.53 -15.45
C SER A 756 14.96 -0.80 -16.72
N ALA A 757 13.76 -1.10 -17.20
CA ALA A 757 13.19 -0.53 -18.40
C ALA A 757 12.15 0.54 -18.07
N TRP A 758 12.37 1.73 -18.60
CA TRP A 758 11.45 2.85 -18.59
C TRP A 758 11.04 3.20 -20.01
N PHE A 759 9.75 3.47 -20.18
CA PHE A 759 9.23 4.07 -21.40
C PHE A 759 8.18 5.11 -21.04
N VAL A 760 8.31 6.30 -21.62
CA VAL A 760 7.34 7.38 -21.45
C VAL A 760 6.88 7.84 -22.82
N ALA A 761 5.62 8.19 -22.95
CA ALA A 761 5.06 8.76 -24.15
C ALA A 761 3.90 9.69 -23.85
N PHE A 762 3.58 10.57 -24.78
CA PHE A 762 2.30 11.28 -24.82
C PHE A 762 1.74 11.27 -26.24
N THR A 763 0.41 11.39 -26.33
CA THR A 763 -0.32 11.38 -27.60
C THR A 763 -1.65 12.13 -27.44
N PRO A 764 -2.20 12.73 -28.50
CA PRO A 764 -1.55 13.07 -29.79
C PRO A 764 -0.33 13.99 -29.66
N PHE A 765 0.53 14.03 -30.67
CA PHE A 765 1.73 14.87 -30.66
C PHE A 765 1.39 16.36 -30.67
N GLU A 766 0.49 16.78 -31.56
CA GLU A 766 0.09 18.19 -31.74
C GLU A 766 -0.70 18.75 -30.56
N GLN A 767 -1.69 17.99 -30.09
CA GLN A 767 -2.54 18.36 -28.95
C GLN A 767 -2.64 17.16 -28.04
N ALA A 768 -1.72 17.07 -27.09
CA ALA A 768 -1.65 15.94 -26.18
C ALA A 768 -2.88 15.84 -25.28
N GLU A 769 -3.38 14.62 -25.14
CA GLU A 769 -4.53 14.29 -24.31
C GLU A 769 -4.12 13.37 -23.17
N ILE A 770 -3.28 12.36 -23.46
CA ILE A 770 -2.79 11.41 -22.46
C ILE A 770 -1.26 11.29 -22.46
N ALA A 771 -0.71 11.06 -21.26
CA ALA A 771 0.65 10.58 -21.04
C ALA A 771 0.60 9.12 -20.58
N VAL A 772 1.48 8.29 -21.13
CA VAL A 772 1.65 6.88 -20.79
C VAL A 772 3.04 6.67 -20.23
N VAL A 773 3.14 6.10 -19.04
CA VAL A 773 4.40 5.76 -18.38
C VAL A 773 4.41 4.27 -18.09
N VAL A 774 5.51 3.61 -18.43
CA VAL A 774 5.73 2.18 -18.19
C VAL A 774 7.08 2.00 -17.52
N PHE A 775 7.08 1.24 -16.42
CA PHE A 775 8.25 0.91 -15.64
C PHE A 775 8.29 -0.60 -15.37
N ILE A 776 9.36 -1.26 -15.79
CA ILE A 776 9.57 -2.69 -15.58
C ILE A 776 10.96 -2.88 -14.95
N PRO A 777 11.05 -3.08 -13.63
CA PRO A 777 12.28 -3.49 -12.97
C PRO A 777 12.83 -4.76 -13.62
N ASN A 778 14.15 -4.83 -13.82
CA ASN A 778 14.79 -5.94 -14.54
C ASN A 778 14.15 -6.20 -15.91
N GLY A 779 13.73 -5.13 -16.60
CA GLY A 779 13.07 -5.15 -17.90
C GLY A 779 14.00 -5.24 -19.11
N TYR A 780 15.29 -5.51 -18.91
CA TYR A 780 16.36 -5.63 -19.92
C TYR A 780 16.69 -4.34 -20.69
N ALA A 781 15.73 -3.72 -21.37
CA ALA A 781 15.96 -2.52 -22.17
C ALA A 781 14.74 -1.60 -22.20
N GLY A 782 14.97 -0.29 -22.13
CA GLY A 782 13.89 0.72 -22.12
C GLY A 782 12.95 0.65 -23.33
N SER A 783 13.46 0.26 -24.51
CA SER A 783 12.61 0.06 -25.68
C SER A 783 11.55 -1.01 -25.44
N MET A 784 11.88 -2.11 -24.75
CA MET A 784 10.93 -3.21 -24.51
C MET A 784 9.70 -2.78 -23.70
N ALA A 785 9.82 -1.81 -22.80
CA ALA A 785 8.67 -1.24 -22.09
C ALA A 785 7.67 -0.52 -23.04
N GLY A 786 8.11 -0.17 -24.26
CA GLY A 786 7.30 0.46 -25.30
C GLY A 786 6.17 -0.40 -25.86
N TYR A 787 6.22 -1.74 -25.75
CA TYR A 787 5.11 -2.59 -26.20
C TYR A 787 3.81 -2.32 -25.41
N THR A 788 3.90 -2.13 -24.09
CA THR A 788 2.75 -1.75 -23.26
C THR A 788 2.19 -0.39 -23.69
N ALA A 789 3.07 0.60 -23.92
CA ALA A 789 2.65 1.93 -24.35
C ALA A 789 1.97 1.90 -25.73
N ARG A 790 2.54 1.18 -26.69
CA ARG A 790 1.96 1.01 -28.04
C ARG A 790 0.57 0.43 -27.99
N ASP A 791 0.37 -0.65 -27.23
CA ASP A 791 -0.92 -1.32 -27.08
C ASP A 791 -2.00 -0.42 -26.47
N ILE A 792 -1.60 0.47 -25.54
CA ILE A 792 -2.50 1.41 -24.89
C ILE A 792 -2.85 2.59 -25.78
N ILE A 793 -1.85 3.15 -26.46
CA ILE A 793 -2.05 4.23 -27.42
C ILE A 793 -2.97 3.74 -28.54
N GLN A 794 -2.76 2.53 -29.06
CA GLN A 794 -3.64 1.93 -30.04
C GLN A 794 -5.10 1.86 -29.54
N PHE A 795 -5.30 1.27 -28.36
CA PHE A 795 -6.63 1.12 -27.78
C PHE A 795 -7.33 2.47 -27.56
N TYR A 796 -6.60 3.47 -27.07
CA TYR A 796 -7.13 4.80 -26.83
C TYR A 796 -7.54 5.49 -28.14
N ARG A 797 -6.67 5.50 -29.14
CA ARG A 797 -6.92 6.14 -30.45
C ARG A 797 -8.01 5.43 -31.25
N ASP A 798 -8.07 4.11 -31.21
CA ASP A 798 -9.14 3.33 -31.85
C ASP A 798 -10.52 3.66 -31.27
N ARG A 799 -10.64 3.81 -29.94
CA ARG A 799 -11.90 4.23 -29.28
C ARG A 799 -12.33 5.63 -29.71
N GLN A 800 -11.41 6.58 -29.79
CA GLN A 800 -11.71 7.95 -30.26
C GLN A 800 -12.18 7.98 -31.71
N LYS A 801 -11.52 7.21 -32.59
CA LYS A 801 -11.89 7.09 -34.01
C LYS A 801 -13.30 6.52 -34.16
N GLN A 802 -13.68 5.54 -33.34
CA GLN A 802 -15.03 4.97 -33.33
C GLN A 802 -16.08 6.00 -32.88
N GLN A 803 -15.85 6.73 -31.78
CA GLN A 803 -16.77 7.76 -31.28
C GLN A 803 -17.01 8.89 -32.29
N THR A 804 -15.97 9.29 -33.02
CA THR A 804 -16.07 10.31 -34.07
C THR A 804 -16.95 9.84 -35.22
N ASN A 805 -16.79 8.58 -35.67
CA ASN A 805 -17.59 7.99 -36.75
C ASN A 805 -19.08 7.81 -36.40
N THR A 806 -19.40 7.50 -35.13
CA THR A 806 -20.80 7.38 -34.65
C THR A 806 -21.49 8.74 -34.58
N THR A 807 -20.77 9.82 -34.24
CA THR A 807 -21.34 11.18 -34.15
C THR A 807 -21.67 11.75 -35.53
N VAL A 808 -20.86 11.43 -36.55
CA VAL A 808 -21.03 11.89 -37.95
C VAL A 808 -22.17 11.16 -38.67
N THR A 809 -22.63 10.00 -38.17
CA THR A 809 -23.67 9.18 -38.84
C THR A 809 -25.11 9.48 -38.43
N THR A 810 -25.39 10.59 -37.72
CA THR A 810 -26.77 11.05 -37.49
C THR A 810 -27.36 11.59 -38.82
N PRO A 811 -28.37 10.94 -39.44
CA PRO A 811 -28.94 11.41 -40.69
C PRO A 811 -29.71 12.72 -40.51
N GLY A 812 -29.63 13.56 -41.53
CA GLY A 812 -30.17 14.91 -41.57
C GLY A 812 -31.64 15.07 -41.20
N GLY A 813 -31.97 16.33 -40.92
CA GLY A 813 -33.27 16.75 -40.41
C GLY A 813 -34.48 16.34 -41.25
N MET A 814 -35.62 16.40 -40.58
CA MET A 814 -36.88 16.67 -41.25
C MET A 814 -37.30 18.09 -40.93
N VAL A 815 -37.37 18.88 -42.01
CA VAL A 815 -38.23 20.04 -42.14
C VAL A 815 -39.67 19.51 -42.21
N GLU A 816 -40.44 19.69 -41.14
CA GLU A 816 -41.77 20.33 -41.08
C GLU A 816 -42.26 20.38 -39.62
#